data_AF-A0A3L6PJY0-F1
#
_entry.id   AF-A0A3L6PJY0-F1
#
_cell.length_a   1.000
_cell.length_b   1.000
_cell.length_c   1.000
_cell.angle_alpha   90.00
_cell.angle_beta   90.00
_cell.angle_gamma   90.00
#
_symmetry.space_group_name_H-M   'P 1'
#
loop_
_entity.id
_entity.type
_entity.pdbx_description
1 polymer ?
#
loop_
_entity_poly.entity_id
_entity_poly.type
_entity_poly.pdbx_seq_one_letter_code
_entity_poly.pdbx_strand_id
1 'polypeptide(L)'
;MAAAGNEWINGYLEAILDAGVKLRGEQGGALALTTPRLLQAPALAEAAAYSPTRYFVEEVVSRFDDRDLHKTWTKVVAMRSSQERSNRLENLCWRIWHVARKKKQVEWEYSRQLAWRRLEQELGSREAAEELSDGEKDRPDGAPALQPPSVAVAADGEQQQQSRLARINSETRIVSEDEDEVAKDDRNLYIVLISIHGLIRGENMELGRDSDTGGQVKYVVELARALAATAGVHRVDLLTRQISCPDVDWTYGEPVEMITRPSDADDAGCDGGAYIVRLPCGPRDRYLPKESLWPHIPEFVDRALAHVTNVARALGDQLSDGGAAAPVWPYVIHGHYADAAEVAAHLASALNVPMVMTGHSLGRNKLEQLLKLGRMPPAEIQGTYRIARRIEAEETGLDAAEVVVTSTKQEIEEQWGLYDGFDVMVERKLRVRRRRGVSCLGRYMPRMVVIPPGMDFSYVDTQDLADGDGDLQALMSPGKAKKPMPPIWSEVLRFFTNPHKPMILALSRPDPKKNVTTLLKAYGESRHLRELANLTLILGNRDDIEEMSGGAATVLTAVLKLIDRYDLYGQVAYPKHHKQTDVPHIYRLAAKTKGVFINPALVEPFGLTLIEAAAYGLPVVATQNGGPVDILKALHNGLLVDPHDAAAITDALLSLLADKARWLECRRDGLRNIHRFSWPHHCRLYLSHVAANCDHPAPHQLLRVPASPRAASADGSLSDSLRGLSISIDVSHDLKTGAGESAAAIMDALRRRRAAADRPASAAARAAGFAPGLRQSLIVLAVDCYGGDGKLDAERLKKAVDMALAAGAAAGGRLGCVLSTGMTIAEAADALGACSADPAAFDALICSSGAELCYPWKELAADEEYAGHVSFRWPGAHVRSAVPRLGKADGAQEADLAADDAACSAHCHAYAAAGASKVKKVDSIRQSLRMRGFRCNLVYTRACTRLNVIPLSASRPRALRYLSIQWGIDLSKVAVLVGDKGDTDRERLLPGLHKTLVLPGLVSHGSEELLRDEDGFLTEDVVAMDSPNIVTLAEDQAAADILKAI
;
A
#
# COMPACT_ATOMS: atom_id res chain seq x y z
N MET A 1 -69.89 13.23 9.80
CA MET A 1 -69.68 12.01 8.98
C MET A 1 -68.59 12.33 7.98
N ALA A 2 -67.54 11.49 7.98
CA ALA A 2 -66.46 11.30 6.98
C ALA A 2 -65.92 12.51 6.19
N ALA A 3 -64.63 12.86 6.42
CA ALA A 3 -63.61 13.21 5.41
C ALA A 3 -62.52 14.11 6.04
N ALA A 4 -61.59 13.51 6.78
CA ALA A 4 -60.31 14.14 7.14
C ALA A 4 -59.29 13.00 7.29
N GLY A 5 -58.90 12.42 6.15
CA GLY A 5 -57.96 11.31 6.11
C GLY A 5 -57.16 11.35 4.82
N ASN A 6 -55.84 11.36 4.97
CA ASN A 6 -54.83 11.01 3.94
C ASN A 6 -54.30 12.11 3.01
N GLU A 7 -54.36 13.39 3.35
CA GLU A 7 -53.66 14.42 2.55
C GLU A 7 -52.13 14.27 2.55
N TRP A 8 -51.52 13.86 3.68
CA TRP A 8 -50.08 13.63 3.75
C TRP A 8 -49.62 12.39 2.95
N ILE A 9 -50.46 11.35 2.91
CA ILE A 9 -50.25 10.15 2.09
C ILE A 9 -50.39 10.51 0.61
N ASN A 10 -51.36 11.35 0.24
CA ASN A 10 -51.53 11.80 -1.14
C ASN A 10 -50.35 12.68 -1.61
N GLY A 11 -49.82 13.56 -0.75
CA GLY A 11 -48.60 14.34 -1.04
C GLY A 11 -47.35 13.47 -1.21
N TYR A 12 -47.17 12.45 -0.36
CA TYR A 12 -46.10 11.46 -0.51
C TYR A 12 -46.24 10.62 -1.77
N LEU A 13 -47.47 10.24 -2.10
CA LEU A 13 -47.78 9.49 -3.30
C LEU A 13 -47.46 10.33 -4.54
N GLU A 14 -47.91 11.59 -4.61
CA GLU A 14 -47.66 12.49 -5.76
C GLU A 14 -46.16 12.67 -6.04
N ALA A 15 -45.34 12.83 -5.00
CA ALA A 15 -43.88 12.87 -5.14
C ALA A 15 -43.27 11.57 -5.72
N ILE A 16 -43.87 10.41 -5.45
CA ILE A 16 -43.44 9.11 -6.01
C ILE A 16 -43.84 8.96 -7.48
N LEU A 17 -44.98 9.53 -7.92
CA LEU A 17 -45.38 9.49 -9.33
C LEU A 17 -44.59 10.49 -10.19
N ASP A 18 -44.26 11.66 -9.65
CA ASP A 18 -43.51 12.69 -10.37
C ASP A 18 -42.06 12.23 -10.67
N ALA A 19 -41.47 11.41 -9.78
CA ALA A 19 -40.19 10.73 -10.01
C ALA A 19 -40.27 9.60 -11.06
N GLY A 20 -41.46 9.03 -11.30
CA GLY A 20 -41.68 7.98 -12.31
C GLY A 20 -41.74 8.50 -13.74
N VAL A 21 -42.12 9.76 -13.94
CA VAL A 21 -42.18 10.40 -15.27
C VAL A 21 -40.78 10.73 -15.79
N LYS A 22 -39.83 11.06 -14.90
CA LYS A 22 -38.42 11.34 -15.27
C LYS A 22 -37.61 10.10 -15.67
N LEU A 23 -38.12 8.88 -15.43
CA LEU A 23 -37.48 7.62 -15.85
C LEU A 23 -37.96 7.11 -17.22
N ARG A 24 -38.88 7.80 -17.90
CA ARG A 24 -39.43 7.40 -19.22
C ARG A 24 -39.14 8.37 -20.37
N GLY A 25 -38.34 9.41 -20.14
CA GLY A 25 -38.16 10.51 -21.08
C GLY A 25 -36.81 10.56 -21.82
N GLU A 26 -36.23 9.43 -22.24
CA GLU A 26 -35.07 9.43 -23.16
C GLU A 26 -35.17 8.30 -24.19
N GLN A 27 -36.21 8.35 -25.03
CA GLN A 27 -36.20 7.73 -26.37
C GLN A 27 -37.05 8.58 -27.33
N GLY A 28 -36.42 9.18 -28.35
CA GLY A 28 -37.11 9.65 -29.57
C GLY A 28 -36.90 11.13 -29.92
N GLY A 29 -36.29 11.41 -31.08
CA GLY A 29 -35.86 12.74 -31.53
C GLY A 29 -36.95 13.68 -32.10
N ALA A 30 -36.51 14.94 -32.21
CA ALA A 30 -36.86 16.00 -33.18
C ALA A 30 -38.23 16.72 -33.11
N LEU A 31 -38.21 18.01 -32.72
CA LEU A 31 -38.68 19.15 -33.53
C LEU A 31 -38.35 20.50 -32.86
N ALA A 32 -37.86 21.44 -33.67
CA ALA A 32 -37.44 22.79 -33.30
C ALA A 32 -38.62 23.74 -33.01
N LEU A 33 -38.43 24.73 -32.13
CA LEU A 33 -38.58 26.18 -32.43
C LEU A 33 -38.41 27.07 -31.18
N THR A 34 -37.58 28.10 -31.36
CA THR A 34 -37.58 29.45 -30.77
C THR A 34 -37.21 29.68 -29.29
N THR A 35 -36.02 30.28 -29.11
CA THR A 35 -35.64 31.19 -28.02
C THR A 35 -36.21 32.60 -28.26
N PRO A 36 -36.30 33.50 -27.24
CA PRO A 36 -35.16 34.34 -26.89
C PRO A 36 -34.91 34.58 -25.38
N ARG A 37 -33.62 34.48 -25.04
CA ARG A 37 -32.78 35.26 -24.11
C ARG A 37 -33.43 36.17 -23.05
N LEU A 38 -32.98 35.98 -21.80
CA LEU A 38 -32.37 37.06 -21.00
C LEU A 38 -31.31 36.48 -20.03
N LEU A 39 -30.17 37.19 -19.97
CA LEU A 39 -28.92 36.86 -19.27
C LEU A 39 -28.95 37.27 -17.79
N GLN A 40 -28.41 36.42 -16.90
CA GLN A 40 -27.27 36.70 -15.98
C GLN A 40 -27.18 35.62 -14.87
N ALA A 41 -25.98 35.04 -14.69
CA ALA A 41 -25.61 34.07 -13.64
C ALA A 41 -24.99 34.80 -12.42
N PRO A 42 -24.40 34.15 -11.36
CA PRO A 42 -24.42 32.75 -10.90
C PRO A 42 -24.64 32.61 -9.35
N ALA A 43 -24.54 31.36 -8.84
CA ALA A 43 -24.30 30.93 -7.44
C ALA A 43 -25.47 30.27 -6.68
N LEU A 44 -25.41 28.94 -6.54
CA LEU A 44 -25.43 28.22 -5.26
C LEU A 44 -25.25 26.71 -5.51
N ALA A 45 -24.17 26.18 -4.94
CA ALA A 45 -23.81 24.77 -4.98
C ALA A 45 -24.73 23.94 -4.06
N GLU A 46 -25.10 22.77 -4.59
CA GLU A 46 -25.41 21.49 -3.94
C GLU A 46 -25.82 21.51 -2.46
N ALA A 47 -27.11 21.78 -2.22
CA ALA A 47 -27.82 21.12 -1.12
C ALA A 47 -28.29 19.75 -1.60
N ALA A 48 -27.81 18.68 -0.96
CA ALA A 48 -28.36 17.34 -1.13
C ALA A 48 -29.86 17.36 -0.80
N ALA A 49 -30.71 17.43 -1.82
CA ALA A 49 -32.14 17.48 -1.66
C ALA A 49 -32.62 16.23 -0.91
N TYR A 50 -33.18 16.43 0.29
CA TYR A 50 -33.88 15.42 1.06
C TYR A 50 -34.91 14.73 0.15
N SER A 51 -34.73 13.43 -0.08
CA SER A 51 -35.67 12.61 -0.83
C SER A 51 -36.53 11.82 0.17
N PRO A 52 -37.82 12.15 0.32
CA PRO A 52 -38.72 11.41 1.20
C PRO A 52 -38.80 9.92 0.87
N THR A 53 -38.60 9.59 -0.42
CA THR A 53 -38.51 8.22 -0.94
C THR A 53 -37.29 7.47 -0.41
N ARG A 54 -36.15 8.16 -0.31
CA ARG A 54 -34.90 7.61 0.23
C ARG A 54 -35.03 7.30 1.72
N TYR A 55 -35.62 8.22 2.48
CA TYR A 55 -35.90 8.02 3.91
C TYR A 55 -36.86 6.83 4.16
N PHE A 56 -37.94 6.72 3.37
CA PHE A 56 -38.91 5.64 3.53
C PHE A 56 -38.32 4.26 3.22
N VAL A 57 -37.50 4.14 2.17
CA VAL A 57 -36.78 2.90 1.87
C VAL A 57 -35.81 2.53 3.00
N GLU A 58 -35.11 3.50 3.56
CA GLU A 58 -34.10 3.30 4.60
C GLU A 58 -34.69 2.82 5.93
N GLU A 59 -35.79 3.41 6.39
CA GLU A 59 -36.40 3.10 7.70
C GLU A 59 -37.43 1.97 7.65
N VAL A 60 -38.17 1.80 6.54
CA VAL A 60 -39.25 0.82 6.44
C VAL A 60 -38.79 -0.50 5.81
N VAL A 61 -37.82 -0.52 4.90
CA VAL A 61 -37.40 -1.80 4.27
C VAL A 61 -36.43 -2.57 5.16
N SER A 62 -35.65 -1.88 5.99
CA SER A 62 -34.66 -2.49 6.88
C SER A 62 -35.26 -3.12 8.14
N ARG A 63 -36.46 -2.69 8.56
CA ARG A 63 -37.10 -3.11 9.82
C ARG A 63 -38.15 -4.23 9.68
N PHE A 64 -38.55 -4.59 8.46
CA PHE A 64 -39.64 -5.55 8.24
C PHE A 64 -39.13 -6.88 7.68
N ASP A 65 -39.65 -7.98 8.21
CA ASP A 65 -39.35 -9.33 7.72
C ASP A 65 -39.97 -9.54 6.31
N ASP A 66 -39.30 -10.34 5.47
CA ASP A 66 -39.75 -10.69 4.11
C ASP A 66 -41.14 -11.34 4.14
N ARG A 67 -41.42 -12.11 5.20
CA ARG A 67 -42.74 -12.71 5.43
C ARG A 67 -43.81 -11.66 5.73
N ASP A 68 -43.47 -10.58 6.42
CA ASP A 68 -44.44 -9.53 6.77
C ASP A 68 -44.70 -8.60 5.59
N LEU A 69 -43.68 -8.29 4.79
CA LEU A 69 -43.84 -7.60 3.51
C LEU A 69 -44.68 -8.43 2.53
N HIS A 70 -44.44 -9.74 2.43
CA HIS A 70 -45.22 -10.63 1.58
C HIS A 70 -46.66 -10.81 2.07
N LYS A 71 -46.89 -10.96 3.38
CA LYS A 71 -48.24 -10.98 3.96
C LYS A 71 -48.98 -9.68 3.73
N THR A 72 -48.29 -8.54 3.83
CA THR A 72 -48.87 -7.22 3.58
C THR A 72 -49.25 -7.06 2.12
N TRP A 73 -48.36 -7.43 1.19
CA TRP A 73 -48.68 -7.47 -0.24
C TRP A 73 -49.85 -8.41 -0.53
N THR A 74 -49.85 -9.63 0.02
CA THR A 74 -50.93 -10.61 -0.15
C THR A 74 -52.26 -10.10 0.43
N LYS A 75 -52.23 -9.42 1.59
CA LYS A 75 -53.41 -8.77 2.19
C LYS A 75 -53.94 -7.64 1.32
N VAL A 76 -53.06 -6.79 0.78
CA VAL A 76 -53.43 -5.72 -0.16
C VAL A 76 -54.06 -6.29 -1.43
N VAL A 77 -53.52 -7.40 -1.95
CA VAL A 77 -54.07 -8.12 -3.12
C VAL A 77 -55.40 -8.82 -2.78
N ALA A 78 -55.61 -9.23 -1.52
CA ALA A 78 -56.81 -9.95 -1.08
C ALA A 78 -57.97 -9.05 -0.62
N MET A 79 -57.74 -7.77 -0.30
CA MET A 79 -58.81 -6.81 0.05
C MET A 79 -59.61 -6.43 -1.20
N ARG A 80 -60.71 -7.15 -1.46
CA ARG A 80 -61.52 -7.03 -2.68
C ARG A 80 -62.73 -6.10 -2.53
N SER A 81 -62.73 -4.98 -3.25
CA SER A 81 -63.92 -4.46 -3.96
C SER A 81 -63.46 -3.95 -5.34
N SER A 82 -64.26 -4.19 -6.40
CA SER A 82 -63.89 -3.88 -7.79
C SER A 82 -63.91 -2.38 -8.13
N GLN A 83 -64.31 -1.51 -7.20
CA GLN A 83 -64.39 -0.05 -7.39
C GLN A 83 -63.18 0.73 -6.86
N GLU A 84 -62.31 0.13 -6.03
CA GLU A 84 -61.13 0.78 -5.43
C GLU A 84 -59.82 0.13 -5.88
N ARG A 85 -59.63 -0.05 -7.20
CA ARG A 85 -58.35 -0.47 -7.76
C ARG A 85 -57.33 0.67 -7.68
N SER A 86 -56.67 0.82 -6.53
CA SER A 86 -55.44 1.63 -6.45
C SER A 86 -54.26 0.80 -6.95
N ASN A 87 -54.14 0.66 -8.29
CA ASN A 87 -52.99 0.01 -8.95
C ASN A 87 -51.63 0.53 -8.45
N ARG A 88 -51.61 1.75 -7.89
CA ARG A 88 -50.43 2.43 -7.34
C ARG A 88 -49.92 1.80 -6.04
N LEU A 89 -50.82 1.40 -5.14
CA LEU A 89 -50.45 0.79 -3.86
C LEU A 89 -49.89 -0.63 -4.06
N GLU A 90 -50.52 -1.40 -4.96
CA GLU A 90 -50.07 -2.73 -5.35
C GLU A 90 -48.68 -2.70 -6.00
N ASN A 91 -48.47 -1.76 -6.95
CA ASN A 91 -47.15 -1.53 -7.55
C ASN A 91 -46.11 -1.10 -6.52
N LEU A 92 -46.47 -0.28 -5.52
CA LEU A 92 -45.57 0.16 -4.47
C LEU A 92 -45.14 -1.00 -3.57
N CYS A 93 -46.09 -1.79 -3.06
CA CYS A 93 -45.82 -2.96 -2.22
C CYS A 93 -44.98 -4.00 -2.97
N TRP A 94 -45.28 -4.24 -4.25
CA TRP A 94 -44.48 -5.14 -5.10
C TRP A 94 -43.06 -4.61 -5.30
N ARG A 95 -42.88 -3.31 -5.60
CA ARG A 95 -41.55 -2.69 -5.75
C ARG A 95 -40.72 -2.77 -4.47
N ILE A 96 -41.32 -2.49 -3.32
CA ILE A 96 -40.66 -2.59 -2.01
C ILE A 96 -40.23 -4.03 -1.72
N TRP A 97 -41.15 -4.98 -1.91
CA TRP A 97 -40.88 -6.41 -1.71
C TRP A 97 -39.80 -6.93 -2.68
N HIS A 98 -39.89 -6.55 -3.96
CA HIS A 98 -38.91 -6.92 -4.99
C HIS A 98 -37.52 -6.34 -4.70
N VAL A 99 -37.42 -5.07 -4.28
CA VAL A 99 -36.14 -4.44 -3.89
C VAL A 99 -35.55 -5.12 -2.65
N ALA A 100 -36.37 -5.40 -1.62
CA ALA A 100 -35.93 -6.10 -0.42
C ALA A 100 -35.41 -7.51 -0.71
N ARG A 101 -36.10 -8.26 -1.58
CA ARG A 101 -35.70 -9.59 -2.01
C ARG A 101 -34.43 -9.56 -2.86
N LYS A 102 -34.31 -8.60 -3.78
CA LYS A 102 -33.09 -8.40 -4.59
C LYS A 102 -31.89 -8.04 -3.69
N LYS A 103 -32.09 -7.23 -2.65
CA LYS A 103 -31.06 -6.94 -1.63
C LYS A 103 -30.60 -8.21 -0.90
N LYS A 104 -31.54 -9.00 -0.36
CA LYS A 104 -31.21 -10.29 0.30
C LYS A 104 -30.52 -11.27 -0.65
N GLN A 105 -30.92 -11.30 -1.93
CA GLN A 105 -30.29 -12.14 -2.94
C GLN A 105 -28.83 -11.73 -3.17
N VAL A 106 -28.54 -10.43 -3.34
CA VAL A 106 -27.17 -9.92 -3.49
C VAL A 106 -26.32 -10.20 -2.24
N GLU A 107 -26.87 -9.97 -1.04
CA GLU A 107 -26.19 -10.31 0.21
C GLU A 107 -25.86 -11.81 0.31
N TRP A 108 -26.79 -12.67 -0.11
CA TRP A 108 -26.60 -14.12 -0.12
C TRP A 108 -25.56 -14.57 -1.16
N GLU A 109 -25.64 -14.05 -2.39
CA GLU A 109 -24.67 -14.34 -3.47
C GLU A 109 -23.26 -13.92 -3.06
N TYR A 110 -23.11 -12.73 -2.49
CA TYR A 110 -21.83 -12.23 -1.99
C TYR A 110 -21.30 -13.05 -0.81
N SER A 111 -22.17 -13.36 0.17
CA SER A 111 -21.78 -14.20 1.31
C SER A 111 -21.29 -15.58 0.86
N ARG A 112 -21.92 -16.15 -0.17
CA ARG A 112 -21.51 -17.40 -0.79
C ARG A 112 -20.15 -17.26 -1.49
N GLN A 113 -19.92 -16.16 -2.22
CA GLN A 113 -18.64 -15.90 -2.90
C GLN A 113 -17.49 -15.72 -1.90
N LEU A 114 -17.71 -14.97 -0.82
CA LEU A 114 -16.76 -14.83 0.30
C LEU A 114 -16.45 -16.16 0.97
N ALA A 115 -17.48 -16.98 1.26
CA ALA A 115 -17.30 -18.28 1.87
C ALA A 115 -16.49 -19.22 0.97
N TRP A 116 -16.77 -19.20 -0.34
CA TRP A 116 -15.99 -19.96 -1.32
C TRP A 116 -14.52 -19.52 -1.35
N ARG A 117 -14.27 -18.21 -1.40
CA ARG A 117 -12.89 -17.68 -1.39
C ARG A 117 -12.14 -18.04 -0.11
N ARG A 118 -12.78 -17.94 1.06
CA ARG A 118 -12.18 -18.37 2.34
C ARG A 118 -11.83 -19.85 2.32
N LEU A 119 -12.72 -20.70 1.80
CA LEU A 119 -12.45 -22.12 1.66
C LEU A 119 -11.25 -22.37 0.75
N GLU A 120 -11.16 -21.67 -0.38
CA GLU A 120 -10.03 -21.79 -1.31
C GLU A 120 -8.70 -21.33 -0.68
N GLN A 121 -8.74 -20.23 0.06
CA GLN A 121 -7.59 -19.73 0.82
C GLN A 121 -7.16 -20.74 1.88
N GLU A 122 -8.09 -21.27 2.68
CA GLU A 122 -7.80 -22.29 3.68
C GLU A 122 -7.21 -23.57 3.07
N LEU A 123 -7.75 -24.03 1.93
CA LEU A 123 -7.21 -25.17 1.19
C LEU A 123 -5.80 -24.89 0.69
N GLY A 124 -5.56 -23.73 0.07
CA GLY A 124 -4.23 -23.31 -0.41
C GLY A 124 -3.21 -23.21 0.71
N SER A 125 -3.60 -22.62 1.85
CA SER A 125 -2.77 -22.52 3.04
C SER A 125 -2.44 -23.89 3.62
N ARG A 126 -3.40 -24.82 3.65
CA ARG A 126 -3.17 -26.20 4.12
C ARG A 126 -2.24 -26.97 3.19
N GLU A 127 -2.46 -26.94 1.89
CA GLU A 127 -1.56 -27.58 0.90
C GLU A 127 -0.12 -27.04 1.03
N ALA A 128 0.05 -25.72 1.04
CA ALA A 128 1.36 -25.10 1.18
C ALA A 128 2.01 -25.46 2.52
N ALA A 129 1.21 -25.51 3.59
CA ALA A 129 1.67 -25.90 4.91
C ALA A 129 2.11 -27.38 4.97
N GLU A 130 1.40 -28.29 4.33
CA GLU A 130 1.73 -29.72 4.27
C GLU A 130 3.04 -29.94 3.51
N GLU A 131 3.21 -29.33 2.33
CA GLU A 131 4.45 -29.42 1.55
C GLU A 131 5.66 -28.84 2.31
N LEU A 132 5.47 -27.72 3.04
CA LEU A 132 6.52 -27.13 3.89
C LEU A 132 6.88 -28.01 5.10
N SER A 133 5.99 -28.93 5.51
CA SER A 133 6.23 -29.90 6.58
C SER A 133 6.85 -31.20 6.06
N ASP A 134 6.45 -31.68 4.88
CA ASP A 134 7.03 -32.87 4.27
C ASP A 134 8.48 -32.66 3.83
N GLY A 135 8.82 -31.46 3.35
CA GLY A 135 10.19 -31.05 3.08
C GLY A 135 11.09 -30.88 4.31
N GLU A 136 10.68 -31.33 5.51
CA GLU A 136 11.57 -31.51 6.67
C GLU A 136 12.23 -32.90 6.71
N LYS A 137 11.78 -33.87 5.88
CA LYS A 137 12.39 -35.20 5.79
C LYS A 137 13.65 -35.25 4.93
N ASP A 138 13.86 -34.27 4.07
CA ASP A 138 15.07 -34.12 3.24
C ASP A 138 16.18 -33.38 4.01
N ARG A 139 16.71 -34.00 5.07
CA ARG A 139 18.06 -33.65 5.53
C ARG A 139 19.05 -34.28 4.55
N PRO A 140 20.04 -33.53 4.01
CA PRO A 140 21.19 -34.17 3.40
C PRO A 140 21.98 -34.90 4.49
N ASP A 141 22.01 -36.23 4.41
CA ASP A 141 22.92 -37.07 5.19
C ASP A 141 24.37 -36.63 4.88
N GLY A 142 24.98 -35.85 5.78
CA GLY A 142 26.39 -35.47 5.65
C GLY A 142 26.77 -34.05 6.07
N ALA A 143 25.84 -33.18 6.48
CA ALA A 143 26.24 -31.93 7.13
C ALA A 143 26.82 -32.23 8.53
N PRO A 144 28.01 -31.73 8.89
CA PRO A 144 28.60 -32.02 10.20
C PRO A 144 27.65 -31.51 11.27
N ALA A 145 27.27 -32.40 12.20
CA ALA A 145 26.61 -32.01 13.42
C ALA A 145 27.54 -31.01 14.13
N LEU A 146 27.14 -29.73 14.19
CA LEU A 146 27.73 -28.78 15.12
C LEU A 146 27.53 -29.39 16.51
N GLN A 147 28.60 -29.95 17.05
CA GLN A 147 28.62 -30.49 18.39
C GLN A 147 28.24 -29.36 19.35
N PRO A 148 27.34 -29.62 20.33
CA PRO A 148 27.17 -28.68 21.43
C PRO A 148 28.54 -28.52 22.13
N PRO A 149 28.88 -27.31 22.59
CA PRO A 149 30.19 -27.08 23.20
C PRO A 149 30.41 -28.05 24.36
N SER A 150 31.49 -28.82 24.27
CA SER A 150 31.90 -29.81 25.25
C SER A 150 32.26 -29.13 26.58
N VAL A 151 31.61 -29.58 27.64
CA VAL A 151 31.89 -29.18 29.02
C VAL A 151 33.20 -29.83 29.46
N ALA A 152 34.27 -29.03 29.59
CA ALA A 152 35.46 -29.44 30.32
C ALA A 152 35.22 -29.18 31.82
N VAL A 153 35.26 -30.25 32.59
CA VAL A 153 35.12 -30.27 34.05
C VAL A 153 36.43 -29.79 34.67
N ALA A 154 36.39 -28.67 35.38
CA ALA A 154 37.30 -28.36 36.48
C ALA A 154 36.43 -28.05 37.70
N ALA A 155 36.79 -28.68 38.83
CA ALA A 155 35.97 -28.86 40.01
C ALA A 155 35.83 -27.60 40.88
N ASP A 156 34.77 -27.67 41.70
CA ASP A 156 34.53 -27.01 42.99
C ASP A 156 33.66 -25.74 43.04
N GLY A 157 32.57 -25.84 43.81
CA GLY A 157 31.87 -24.72 44.44
C GLY A 157 30.38 -24.58 44.10
N GLU A 158 29.53 -25.17 44.94
CA GLU A 158 28.06 -25.16 44.93
C GLU A 158 27.39 -23.79 44.74
N GLN A 159 26.34 -23.73 43.91
CA GLN A 159 24.98 -23.25 44.28
C GLN A 159 23.96 -23.54 43.16
N GLN A 160 22.93 -24.30 43.50
CA GLN A 160 21.85 -24.75 42.61
C GLN A 160 20.99 -23.60 42.10
N GLN A 161 20.85 -23.48 40.77
CA GLN A 161 19.76 -22.74 40.15
C GLN A 161 19.07 -23.62 39.11
N GLN A 162 17.81 -23.95 39.38
CA GLN A 162 16.94 -24.79 38.56
C GLN A 162 16.86 -24.30 37.11
N SER A 163 17.11 -25.22 36.17
CA SER A 163 17.00 -24.96 34.73
C SER A 163 15.54 -24.70 34.32
N ARG A 164 15.24 -23.46 33.95
CA ARG A 164 14.07 -23.14 33.12
C ARG A 164 14.46 -23.32 31.66
N LEU A 165 13.84 -24.30 30.99
CA LEU A 165 13.71 -24.34 29.54
C LEU A 165 13.38 -22.93 29.01
N ALA A 166 14.27 -22.38 28.17
CA ALA A 166 14.08 -21.07 27.59
C ALA A 166 12.79 -21.07 26.75
N ARG A 167 11.80 -20.29 27.19
CA ARG A 167 10.57 -20.03 26.43
C ARG A 167 10.94 -19.42 25.08
N ILE A 168 10.26 -19.91 24.03
CA ILE A 168 10.26 -19.36 22.67
C ILE A 168 9.60 -17.97 22.73
N ASN A 169 10.33 -16.94 23.15
CA ASN A 169 9.90 -15.55 23.04
C ASN A 169 10.76 -14.82 22.01
N SER A 170 10.06 -14.37 20.97
CA SER A 170 10.54 -13.55 19.88
C SER A 170 10.56 -12.07 20.29
N GLU A 171 11.60 -11.64 20.99
CA GLU A 171 11.90 -10.22 21.06
C GLU A 171 13.07 -9.99 20.12
N THR A 172 12.79 -9.36 18.97
CA THR A 172 13.85 -8.76 18.14
C THR A 172 14.66 -7.87 19.07
N ARG A 173 15.97 -8.09 19.15
CA ARG A 173 16.85 -7.25 19.98
C ARG A 173 16.72 -5.82 19.47
N ILE A 174 16.08 -4.97 20.26
CA ILE A 174 15.97 -3.54 19.96
C ILE A 174 17.39 -2.99 20.04
N VAL A 175 17.83 -2.28 19.00
CA VAL A 175 19.14 -1.61 19.00
C VAL A 175 19.18 -0.67 20.21
N SER A 176 20.06 -0.95 21.18
CA SER A 176 20.18 -0.21 22.44
C SER A 176 21.09 1.00 22.28
N GLU A 177 20.76 2.10 22.97
CA GLU A 177 21.51 3.37 22.95
C GLU A 177 23.01 3.21 23.34
N ASP A 178 23.34 2.18 24.11
CA ASP A 178 24.68 1.92 24.68
C ASP A 178 25.60 1.09 23.76
N GLU A 179 25.07 0.33 22.79
CA GLU A 179 25.90 -0.47 21.86
C GLU A 179 26.41 0.36 20.67
N ASP A 180 25.96 1.63 20.57
CA ASP A 180 26.12 2.50 19.41
C ASP A 180 27.21 3.59 19.60
N GLU A 181 27.90 3.72 20.73
CA GLU A 181 28.94 4.78 20.86
C GLU A 181 30.14 4.61 19.89
N VAL A 182 30.37 3.40 19.37
CA VAL A 182 31.47 3.11 18.43
C VAL A 182 30.98 3.01 16.97
N ALA A 183 29.67 2.86 16.73
CA ALA A 183 29.07 2.72 15.39
C ALA A 183 28.20 3.94 14.97
N LYS A 184 28.10 4.96 15.83
CA LYS A 184 27.31 6.20 15.63
C LYS A 184 27.77 7.06 14.47
N ASP A 185 29.05 7.03 14.10
CA ASP A 185 29.65 7.97 13.14
C ASP A 185 29.62 7.51 11.67
N ASP A 186 29.25 6.26 11.35
CA ASP A 186 29.55 5.68 10.03
C ASP A 186 28.32 5.26 9.19
N ARG A 187 27.08 5.47 9.68
CA ARG A 187 25.86 5.14 8.90
C ARG A 187 25.20 6.40 8.37
N ASN A 188 25.31 6.64 7.06
CA ASN A 188 24.62 7.70 6.34
C ASN A 188 23.39 7.15 5.59
N LEU A 189 22.31 6.83 6.30
CA LEU A 189 21.13 6.20 5.70
C LEU A 189 20.30 7.20 4.87
N TYR A 190 19.95 6.80 3.64
CA TYR A 190 18.96 7.47 2.80
C TYR A 190 17.64 6.69 2.82
N ILE A 191 16.54 7.32 3.23
CA ILE A 191 15.21 6.69 3.33
C ILE A 191 14.23 7.41 2.40
N VAL A 192 13.41 6.64 1.68
CA VAL A 192 12.36 7.19 0.81
C VAL A 192 10.99 6.74 1.33
N LEU A 193 10.13 7.70 1.65
CA LEU A 193 8.72 7.51 1.97
C LEU A 193 7.87 7.93 0.77
N ILE A 194 6.76 7.24 0.51
CA ILE A 194 5.87 7.55 -0.61
C ILE A 194 4.43 7.68 -0.11
N SER A 195 3.79 8.80 -0.42
CA SER A 195 2.36 9.04 -0.19
C SER A 195 1.83 9.98 -1.27
N ILE A 196 1.01 9.45 -2.20
CA ILE A 196 0.71 10.15 -3.46
C ILE A 196 -0.58 10.97 -3.35
N HIS A 197 -1.66 10.35 -2.90
CA HIS A 197 -2.93 11.04 -2.72
C HIS A 197 -2.95 11.98 -1.51
N GLY A 198 -3.97 12.84 -1.46
CA GLY A 198 -4.14 13.84 -0.40
C GLY A 198 -3.32 15.11 -0.63
N LEU A 199 -3.54 16.10 0.23
CA LEU A 199 -2.78 17.35 0.23
C LEU A 199 -1.69 17.31 1.30
N ILE A 200 -0.44 17.12 0.87
CA ILE A 200 0.72 16.94 1.77
C ILE A 200 1.57 18.20 1.82
N ARG A 201 1.71 18.77 3.02
CA ARG A 201 2.61 19.88 3.36
C ARG A 201 3.12 19.76 4.79
N GLY A 202 4.24 20.40 5.09
CA GLY A 202 4.93 20.26 6.36
C GLY A 202 4.20 20.92 7.52
N GLU A 203 3.72 22.15 7.31
CA GLU A 203 3.03 22.96 8.31
C GLU A 203 1.60 23.27 7.87
N ASN A 204 0.72 23.55 8.84
CA ASN A 204 -0.68 23.94 8.61
C ASN A 204 -1.49 22.97 7.74
N MET A 205 -1.23 21.65 7.79
CA MET A 205 -1.95 20.65 6.99
C MET A 205 -3.49 20.84 7.00
N GLU A 206 -4.13 20.75 5.84
CA GLU A 206 -5.58 20.87 5.66
C GLU A 206 -6.33 19.59 6.09
N LEU A 207 -6.06 19.12 7.31
CA LEU A 207 -6.62 17.88 7.83
C LEU A 207 -8.16 17.96 7.89
N GLY A 208 -8.82 16.97 7.29
CA GLY A 208 -10.29 16.87 7.27
C GLY A 208 -10.98 17.65 6.16
N ARG A 209 -10.23 18.24 5.21
CA ARG A 209 -10.79 18.86 4.00
C ARG A 209 -11.65 17.88 3.18
N ASP A 210 -11.14 16.67 3.00
CA ASP A 210 -11.76 15.60 2.21
C ASP A 210 -11.38 14.21 2.75
N SER A 211 -11.75 13.15 2.04
CA SER A 211 -11.44 11.77 2.42
C SER A 211 -9.98 11.36 2.24
N ASP A 212 -9.17 12.21 1.61
CA ASP A 212 -7.82 11.92 1.15
C ASP A 212 -6.79 12.64 2.03
N THR A 213 -7.17 13.76 2.63
CA THR A 213 -6.35 14.58 3.51
C THR A 213 -6.75 14.38 4.97
N GLY A 214 -6.16 13.38 5.62
CA GLY A 214 -6.51 12.99 7.00
C GLY A 214 -5.35 12.45 7.82
N GLY A 215 -5.63 11.49 8.72
CA GLY A 215 -4.65 10.93 9.64
C GLY A 215 -3.42 10.32 8.97
N GLN A 216 -3.57 9.78 7.76
CA GLN A 216 -2.43 9.30 6.96
C GLN A 216 -1.43 10.43 6.64
N VAL A 217 -1.90 11.59 6.17
CA VAL A 217 -1.04 12.73 5.82
C VAL A 217 -0.24 13.17 7.04
N LYS A 218 -0.93 13.32 8.18
CA LYS A 218 -0.29 13.64 9.46
C LYS A 218 0.77 12.59 9.83
N TYR A 219 0.43 11.30 9.75
CA TYR A 219 1.33 10.21 10.07
C TYR A 219 2.63 10.25 9.25
N VAL A 220 2.54 10.41 7.92
CA VAL A 220 3.72 10.32 7.06
C VAL A 220 4.64 11.53 7.22
N VAL A 221 4.08 12.72 7.45
CA VAL A 221 4.87 13.94 7.71
C VAL A 221 5.57 13.85 9.06
N GLU A 222 4.88 13.41 10.12
CA GLU A 222 5.50 13.24 11.44
C GLU A 222 6.55 12.11 11.45
N LEU A 223 6.29 11.00 10.76
CA LEU A 223 7.26 9.93 10.56
C LEU A 223 8.52 10.44 9.84
N ALA A 224 8.37 11.22 8.77
CA ALA A 224 9.50 11.78 8.03
C ALA A 224 10.38 12.65 8.94
N ARG A 225 9.77 13.52 9.75
CA ARG A 225 10.48 14.37 10.72
C ARG A 225 11.20 13.53 11.77
N ALA A 226 10.53 12.52 12.32
CA ALA A 226 11.09 11.67 13.37
C ALA A 226 12.25 10.79 12.86
N LEU A 227 12.13 10.24 11.64
CA LEU A 227 13.22 9.49 11.02
C LEU A 227 14.44 10.36 10.77
N ALA A 228 14.25 11.59 10.26
CA ALA A 228 15.37 12.52 10.06
C ALA A 228 16.02 12.98 11.37
N ALA A 229 15.30 12.94 12.50
CA ALA A 229 15.85 13.20 13.82
C ALA A 229 16.51 11.96 14.46
N THR A 230 16.46 10.80 13.82
CA THR A 230 17.04 9.55 14.35
C THR A 230 18.51 9.45 13.97
N ALA A 231 19.37 9.10 14.94
CA ALA A 231 20.80 8.93 14.70
C ALA A 231 21.09 7.91 13.57
N GLY A 232 22.05 8.25 12.70
CA GLY A 232 22.42 7.46 11.52
C GLY A 232 21.52 7.66 10.29
N VAL A 233 20.48 8.48 10.36
CA VAL A 233 19.68 8.85 9.18
C VAL A 233 20.18 10.18 8.64
N HIS A 234 20.74 10.17 7.43
CA HIS A 234 21.25 11.37 6.79
C HIS A 234 20.15 12.13 6.05
N ARG A 235 19.29 11.42 5.31
CA ARG A 235 18.25 12.04 4.48
C ARG A 235 16.96 11.22 4.42
N VAL A 236 15.82 11.91 4.51
CA VAL A 236 14.49 11.34 4.29
C VAL A 236 13.75 12.12 3.21
N ASP A 237 13.37 11.46 2.11
CA ASP A 237 12.52 12.04 1.07
C ASP A 237 11.09 11.50 1.19
N LEU A 238 10.09 12.36 1.38
CA LEU A 238 8.66 12.05 1.28
C LEU A 238 8.15 12.45 -0.11
N LEU A 239 8.02 11.47 -1.00
CA LEU A 239 7.56 11.66 -2.37
C LEU A 239 6.03 11.75 -2.43
N THR A 240 5.52 12.80 -3.08
CA THR A 240 4.08 13.04 -3.27
C THR A 240 3.80 13.72 -4.62
N ARG A 241 2.52 13.89 -4.97
CA ARG A 241 2.10 14.51 -6.24
C ARG A 241 2.19 16.04 -6.17
N GLN A 242 2.71 16.66 -7.23
CA GLN A 242 2.70 18.12 -7.41
C GLN A 242 1.34 18.59 -7.92
N ILE A 243 0.75 19.57 -7.23
CA ILE A 243 -0.60 20.09 -7.52
C ILE A 243 -0.51 21.61 -7.67
N SER A 244 -0.87 22.13 -8.84
CA SER A 244 -0.83 23.55 -9.18
C SER A 244 -2.23 24.03 -9.59
N CYS A 245 -3.21 23.77 -8.73
CA CYS A 245 -4.62 24.10 -8.93
C CYS A 245 -4.99 25.38 -8.15
N PRO A 246 -5.81 26.29 -8.72
CA PRO A 246 -6.26 27.50 -8.00
C PRO A 246 -7.06 27.23 -6.72
N ASP A 247 -7.67 26.04 -6.59
CA ASP A 247 -8.57 25.69 -5.48
C ASP A 247 -7.85 25.18 -4.22
N VAL A 248 -6.53 25.06 -4.28
CA VAL A 248 -5.66 24.63 -3.18
C VAL A 248 -4.55 25.64 -2.96
N ASP A 249 -3.89 25.56 -1.80
CA ASP A 249 -2.77 26.43 -1.48
C ASP A 249 -1.63 26.31 -2.52
N TRP A 250 -1.06 27.44 -2.94
CA TRP A 250 -0.03 27.48 -3.98
C TRP A 250 1.25 26.71 -3.59
N THR A 251 1.48 26.52 -2.28
CA THR A 251 2.62 25.74 -1.74
C THR A 251 2.61 24.27 -2.16
N TYR A 252 1.46 23.66 -2.49
CA TYR A 252 1.42 22.31 -3.06
C TYR A 252 2.02 22.24 -4.48
N GLY A 253 2.21 23.40 -5.12
CA GLY A 253 2.88 23.54 -6.39
C GLY A 253 4.41 23.60 -6.26
N GLU A 254 4.95 23.82 -5.06
CA GLU A 254 6.40 23.90 -4.85
C GLU A 254 7.03 22.49 -4.93
N PRO A 255 8.03 22.29 -5.82
CA PRO A 255 8.62 20.97 -6.04
C PRO A 255 9.27 20.34 -4.81
N VAL A 256 9.83 21.14 -3.90
CA VAL A 256 10.53 20.66 -2.71
C VAL A 256 10.22 21.57 -1.53
N GLU A 257 9.92 20.98 -0.36
CA GLU A 257 9.75 21.65 0.92
C GLU A 257 10.59 20.93 1.98
N MET A 258 11.44 21.65 2.72
CA MET A 258 12.24 21.07 3.80
C MET A 258 11.48 21.17 5.14
N ILE A 259 11.29 20.04 5.83
CA ILE A 259 10.45 19.96 7.05
C ILE A 259 11.23 19.88 8.36
N THR A 260 12.47 19.38 8.33
CA THR A 260 13.36 19.36 9.49
C THR A 260 14.72 19.89 9.07
N ARG A 261 15.24 20.88 9.80
CA ARG A 261 16.63 21.33 9.70
C ARG A 261 17.45 20.63 10.78
N PRO A 262 18.70 20.21 10.51
CA PRO A 262 19.61 19.81 11.57
C PRO A 262 19.75 20.98 12.57
N SER A 263 19.43 20.77 13.84
CA SER A 263 19.62 21.80 14.88
C SER A 263 21.06 21.77 15.40
N ASP A 264 21.70 22.94 15.44
CA ASP A 264 22.96 23.28 16.13
C ASP A 264 24.21 22.44 15.76
N ALA A 265 24.44 22.21 14.47
CA ALA A 265 25.80 22.07 13.95
C ALA A 265 26.04 23.20 12.96
N ASP A 266 27.23 23.79 13.03
CA ASP A 266 27.66 25.01 12.35
C ASP A 266 27.20 25.15 10.89
N ASP A 267 27.21 26.40 10.43
CA ASP A 267 26.92 26.96 9.10
C ASP A 267 27.80 26.36 7.96
N ALA A 268 27.93 25.03 7.93
CA ALA A 268 28.75 24.23 7.05
C ALA A 268 27.84 23.28 6.25
N GLY A 269 26.99 23.86 5.39
CA GLY A 269 26.49 23.24 4.15
C GLY A 269 26.01 21.79 4.20
N CYS A 270 25.48 21.29 5.32
CA CYS A 270 25.03 19.91 5.44
C CYS A 270 23.58 19.78 4.94
N ASP A 271 23.39 19.17 3.77
CA ASP A 271 22.08 18.91 3.13
C ASP A 271 21.25 17.79 3.81
N GLY A 272 21.60 17.41 5.04
CA GLY A 272 20.87 16.40 5.82
C GLY A 272 19.51 16.88 6.31
N GLY A 273 18.51 15.98 6.37
CA GLY A 273 17.18 16.31 6.88
C GLY A 273 16.01 15.61 6.19
N ALA A 274 14.79 16.09 6.48
CA ALA A 274 13.54 15.60 5.89
C ALA A 274 13.03 16.57 4.82
N TYR A 275 12.62 16.03 3.67
CA TYR A 275 12.10 16.80 2.53
C TYR A 275 10.78 16.21 2.03
N ILE A 276 9.80 17.06 1.75
CA ILE A 276 8.65 16.72 0.91
C ILE A 276 9.06 17.03 -0.53
N VAL A 277 9.00 16.02 -1.40
CA VAL A 277 9.34 16.15 -2.82
C VAL A 277 8.07 15.91 -3.64
N ARG A 278 7.64 16.94 -4.36
CA ARG A 278 6.41 16.94 -5.15
C ARG A 278 6.72 16.72 -6.62
N LEU A 279 6.32 15.55 -7.13
CA LEU A 279 6.57 15.15 -8.52
C LEU A 279 5.34 15.42 -9.40
N PRO A 280 5.49 16.07 -10.56
CA PRO A 280 4.38 16.31 -11.47
C PRO A 280 3.86 14.99 -12.05
N CYS A 281 2.55 14.75 -12.01
CA CYS A 281 1.98 13.52 -12.51
C CYS A 281 0.49 13.71 -12.82
N GLY A 282 0.07 13.33 -14.02
CA GLY A 282 -1.25 13.66 -14.55
C GLY A 282 -1.50 15.19 -14.61
N PRO A 283 -2.76 15.62 -14.74
CA PRO A 283 -3.09 17.04 -14.94
C PRO A 283 -2.80 17.90 -13.71
N ARG A 284 -1.79 18.78 -13.79
CA ARG A 284 -1.30 19.59 -12.66
C ARG A 284 -2.26 20.68 -12.21
N ASP A 285 -3.08 21.16 -13.13
CA ASP A 285 -4.07 22.22 -12.95
C ASP A 285 -5.31 21.75 -12.16
N ARG A 286 -5.43 20.45 -11.86
CA ARG A 286 -6.53 19.89 -11.07
C ARG A 286 -6.06 19.06 -9.87
N TYR A 287 -6.82 19.14 -8.78
CA TYR A 287 -6.76 18.15 -7.71
C TYR A 287 -7.43 16.85 -8.16
N LEU A 288 -6.78 15.72 -7.88
CA LEU A 288 -7.28 14.40 -8.24
C LEU A 288 -7.59 13.60 -6.98
N PRO A 289 -8.81 13.06 -6.82
CA PRO A 289 -9.10 12.13 -5.75
C PRO A 289 -8.35 10.81 -5.98
N LYS A 290 -8.05 10.09 -4.91
CA LYS A 290 -7.27 8.84 -4.94
C LYS A 290 -7.84 7.78 -5.88
N GLU A 291 -9.16 7.72 -6.04
CA GLU A 291 -9.83 6.78 -6.94
C GLU A 291 -9.54 7.04 -8.43
N SER A 292 -9.07 8.24 -8.78
CA SER A 292 -8.74 8.65 -10.16
C SER A 292 -7.23 8.72 -10.45
N LEU A 293 -6.38 8.35 -9.50
CA LEU A 293 -4.92 8.42 -9.66
C LEU A 293 -4.32 7.24 -10.44
N TRP A 294 -5.00 6.09 -10.45
CA TRP A 294 -4.46 4.82 -10.98
C TRP A 294 -3.83 4.91 -12.37
N PRO A 295 -4.43 5.60 -13.36
CA PRO A 295 -3.86 5.68 -14.72
C PRO A 295 -2.56 6.48 -14.80
N HIS A 296 -2.26 7.29 -13.79
CA HIS A 296 -1.10 8.16 -13.73
C HIS A 296 0.05 7.57 -12.88
N ILE A 297 -0.18 6.47 -12.16
CA ILE A 297 0.83 5.81 -11.33
C ILE A 297 2.13 5.50 -12.10
N PRO A 298 2.11 4.99 -13.34
CA PRO A 298 3.34 4.72 -14.10
C PRO A 298 4.19 5.98 -14.37
N GLU A 299 3.55 7.12 -14.66
CA GLU A 299 4.25 8.40 -14.83
C GLU A 299 4.94 8.83 -13.52
N PHE A 300 4.26 8.65 -12.39
CA PHE A 300 4.82 8.92 -11.07
C PHE A 300 6.03 8.03 -10.77
N VAL A 301 5.94 6.72 -11.06
CA VAL A 301 7.06 5.78 -10.88
C VAL A 301 8.29 6.24 -11.66
N ASP A 302 8.12 6.61 -12.92
CA ASP A 302 9.23 6.98 -13.79
C ASP A 302 9.92 8.28 -13.30
N ARG A 303 9.14 9.27 -12.84
CA ARG A 303 9.70 10.50 -12.24
C ARG A 303 10.34 10.26 -10.88
N ALA A 304 9.74 9.42 -10.06
CA ALA A 304 10.29 9.05 -8.76
C ALA A 304 11.61 8.29 -8.94
N LEU A 305 11.70 7.42 -9.94
CA LEU A 305 12.91 6.71 -10.28
C LEU A 305 14.03 7.68 -10.68
N ALA A 306 13.72 8.65 -11.54
CA ALA A 306 14.67 9.69 -11.92
C ALA A 306 15.15 10.53 -10.72
N HIS A 307 14.22 10.97 -9.86
CA HIS A 307 14.53 11.73 -8.64
C HIS A 307 15.44 10.94 -7.70
N VAL A 308 15.05 9.73 -7.31
CA VAL A 308 15.80 8.89 -6.37
C VAL A 308 17.18 8.56 -6.91
N THR A 309 17.29 8.27 -8.21
CA THR A 309 18.59 8.00 -8.86
C THR A 309 19.49 9.23 -8.84
N ASN A 310 18.95 10.43 -9.08
CA ASN A 310 19.72 11.67 -9.02
C ASN A 310 20.17 12.03 -7.60
N VAL A 311 19.30 11.84 -6.60
CA VAL A 311 19.66 12.05 -5.18
C VAL A 311 20.71 11.04 -4.74
N ALA A 312 20.58 9.77 -5.11
CA ALA A 312 21.56 8.74 -4.78
C ALA A 312 22.97 9.09 -5.31
N ARG A 313 23.06 9.64 -6.54
CA ARG A 313 24.31 10.14 -7.11
C ARG A 313 24.85 11.33 -6.31
N ALA A 314 24.02 12.34 -6.08
CA ALA A 314 24.43 13.55 -5.37
C ALA A 314 24.93 13.25 -3.94
N LEU A 315 24.26 12.34 -3.22
CA LEU A 315 24.70 11.88 -1.91
C LEU A 315 26.04 11.13 -1.97
N GLY A 316 26.24 10.31 -3.00
CA GLY A 316 27.52 9.65 -3.25
C GLY A 316 28.65 10.66 -3.43
N ASP A 317 28.44 11.68 -4.26
CA ASP A 317 29.43 12.73 -4.52
C ASP A 317 29.74 13.55 -3.26
N GLN A 318 28.74 13.84 -2.43
CA GLN A 318 28.87 14.60 -1.17
C GLN A 318 29.62 13.83 -0.08
N LEU A 319 29.39 12.51 0.02
CA LEU A 319 29.94 11.67 1.09
C LEU A 319 31.30 11.04 0.73
N SER A 320 31.76 11.17 -0.52
CA SER A 320 33.05 10.62 -0.94
C SER A 320 34.20 11.62 -0.80
N ASP A 321 35.17 11.31 0.07
CA ASP A 321 36.42 12.08 0.21
C ASP A 321 37.42 11.78 -0.91
N GLY A 322 37.18 12.33 -2.11
CA GLY A 322 38.20 12.40 -3.18
C GLY A 322 38.42 11.12 -4.01
N GLY A 323 37.53 10.13 -3.93
CA GLY A 323 37.50 8.93 -4.80
C GLY A 323 36.39 8.98 -5.86
N ALA A 324 36.28 7.94 -6.70
CA ALA A 324 35.12 7.77 -7.59
C ALA A 324 33.88 7.45 -6.74
N ALA A 325 33.01 8.46 -6.55
CA ALA A 325 31.82 8.37 -5.72
C ALA A 325 30.86 7.28 -6.20
N ALA A 326 30.60 6.28 -5.35
CA ALA A 326 29.52 5.32 -5.59
C ALA A 326 28.18 5.93 -5.18
N PRO A 327 27.09 5.72 -5.94
CA PRO A 327 25.78 6.24 -5.56
C PRO A 327 25.30 5.62 -4.24
N VAL A 328 24.73 6.46 -3.37
CA VAL A 328 24.13 6.06 -2.09
C VAL A 328 22.66 5.76 -2.33
N TRP A 329 22.37 4.50 -2.67
CA TRP A 329 21.00 4.03 -2.89
C TRP A 329 20.15 4.08 -1.61
N PRO A 330 18.82 4.21 -1.73
CA PRO A 330 17.93 4.14 -0.58
C PRO A 330 18.17 2.86 0.24
N TYR A 331 18.31 3.04 1.55
CA TYR A 331 18.33 1.94 2.50
C TYR A 331 17.00 1.18 2.50
N VAL A 332 15.89 1.91 2.34
CA VAL A 332 14.54 1.35 2.28
C VAL A 332 13.59 2.31 1.57
N ILE A 333 12.62 1.76 0.84
CA ILE A 333 11.48 2.48 0.27
C ILE A 333 10.21 2.06 1.03
N HIS A 334 9.49 3.03 1.59
CA HIS A 334 8.28 2.80 2.38
C HIS A 334 7.04 3.39 1.69
N GLY A 335 6.15 2.52 1.21
CA GLY A 335 4.85 2.91 0.64
C GLY A 335 3.75 3.04 1.69
N HIS A 336 3.01 4.15 1.66
CA HIS A 336 1.86 4.40 2.55
C HIS A 336 0.55 4.47 1.76
N TYR A 337 -0.36 3.51 2.01
CA TYR A 337 -1.60 3.26 1.25
C TYR A 337 -1.37 2.53 -0.09
N ALA A 338 -2.48 2.16 -0.74
CA ALA A 338 -2.52 1.29 -1.91
C ALA A 338 -1.78 1.86 -3.15
N ASP A 339 -2.00 3.14 -3.46
CA ASP A 339 -1.37 3.85 -4.57
C ASP A 339 0.16 3.91 -4.41
N ALA A 340 0.62 4.30 -3.22
CA ALA A 340 2.03 4.38 -2.90
C ALA A 340 2.70 3.01 -2.78
N ALA A 341 1.97 1.97 -2.36
CA ALA A 341 2.50 0.61 -2.30
C ALA A 341 2.83 0.06 -3.68
N GLU A 342 1.98 0.31 -4.68
CA GLU A 342 2.29 -0.07 -6.07
C GLU A 342 3.51 0.69 -6.61
N VAL A 343 3.61 2.00 -6.33
CA VAL A 343 4.80 2.78 -6.71
C VAL A 343 6.05 2.25 -6.02
N ALA A 344 5.98 2.00 -4.72
CA ALA A 344 7.08 1.45 -3.94
C ALA A 344 7.52 0.08 -4.48
N ALA A 345 6.58 -0.80 -4.86
CA ALA A 345 6.88 -2.11 -5.45
C ALA A 345 7.64 -2.00 -6.77
N HIS A 346 7.27 -1.03 -7.62
CA HIS A 346 7.95 -0.80 -8.88
C HIS A 346 9.33 -0.17 -8.70
N LEU A 347 9.47 0.82 -7.82
CA LEU A 347 10.76 1.46 -7.53
C LEU A 347 11.72 0.51 -6.83
N ALA A 348 11.26 -0.20 -5.81
CA ALA A 348 12.06 -1.17 -5.05
C ALA A 348 12.61 -2.25 -5.97
N SER A 349 11.78 -2.76 -6.87
CA SER A 349 12.22 -3.73 -7.88
C SER A 349 13.21 -3.15 -8.88
N ALA A 350 13.02 -1.91 -9.36
CA ALA A 350 13.93 -1.31 -10.35
C ALA A 350 15.30 -0.95 -9.75
N LEU A 351 15.33 -0.57 -8.48
CA LEU A 351 16.53 -0.17 -7.75
C LEU A 351 17.17 -1.31 -6.95
N ASN A 352 16.51 -2.47 -6.88
CA ASN A 352 16.94 -3.61 -6.08
C ASN A 352 17.15 -3.24 -4.60
N VAL A 353 16.19 -2.51 -4.02
CA VAL A 353 16.21 -2.02 -2.63
C VAL A 353 15.04 -2.59 -1.82
N PRO A 354 15.20 -2.72 -0.48
CA PRO A 354 14.12 -3.17 0.39
C PRO A 354 12.85 -2.34 0.31
N MET A 355 11.70 -3.02 0.38
CA MET A 355 10.39 -2.39 0.44
C MET A 355 9.68 -2.63 1.78
N VAL A 356 9.17 -1.56 2.36
CA VAL A 356 8.23 -1.59 3.49
C VAL A 356 6.88 -1.04 3.06
N MET A 357 5.79 -1.56 3.63
CA MET A 357 4.44 -1.08 3.35
C MET A 357 3.68 -0.79 4.64
N THR A 358 2.85 0.26 4.63
CA THR A 358 1.81 0.50 5.64
C THR A 358 0.47 0.72 4.94
N GLY A 359 -0.55 -0.04 5.35
CA GLY A 359 -1.86 -0.01 4.69
C GLY A 359 -2.67 1.26 4.94
N HIS A 360 -2.71 1.74 6.20
CA HIS A 360 -3.62 2.79 6.72
C HIS A 360 -5.12 2.48 6.61
N SER A 361 -5.57 2.02 5.45
CA SER A 361 -6.92 1.57 5.14
C SER A 361 -6.86 0.57 4.00
N LEU A 362 -7.60 -0.53 4.12
CA LEU A 362 -7.52 -1.67 3.19
C LEU A 362 -8.78 -1.80 2.32
N GLY A 363 -8.57 -2.03 1.02
CA GLY A 363 -9.61 -2.21 0.01
C GLY A 363 -10.56 -3.36 0.30
N ARG A 364 -10.06 -4.55 0.67
CA ARG A 364 -10.91 -5.72 0.97
C ARG A 364 -11.81 -5.50 2.20
N ASN A 365 -11.26 -4.89 3.26
CA ASN A 365 -12.04 -4.52 4.44
C ASN A 365 -13.12 -3.48 4.10
N LYS A 366 -12.77 -2.47 3.30
CA LYS A 366 -13.72 -1.45 2.82
C LYS A 366 -14.84 -2.08 1.99
N LEU A 367 -14.50 -2.99 1.07
CA LEU A 367 -15.46 -3.71 0.24
C LEU A 367 -16.43 -4.54 1.09
N GLU A 368 -15.91 -5.32 2.04
CA GLU A 368 -16.73 -6.13 2.94
C GLU A 368 -17.70 -5.24 3.75
N GLN A 369 -17.23 -4.09 4.24
CA GLN A 369 -18.06 -3.13 4.97
C GLN A 369 -19.15 -2.50 4.08
N LEU A 370 -18.82 -2.08 2.86
CA LEU A 370 -19.78 -1.48 1.93
C LEU A 370 -20.88 -2.47 1.55
N LEU A 371 -20.52 -3.73 1.34
CA LEU A 371 -21.45 -4.80 1.00
C LEU A 371 -22.32 -5.20 2.20
N LYS A 372 -21.76 -5.27 3.41
CA LYS A 372 -22.52 -5.46 4.67
C LYS A 372 -23.53 -4.33 4.91
N LEU A 373 -23.19 -3.09 4.55
CA LEU A 373 -24.12 -1.96 4.63
C LEU A 373 -25.25 -2.07 3.59
N GLY A 374 -25.02 -2.77 2.48
CA GLY A 374 -26.00 -3.04 1.43
C GLY A 374 -26.58 -1.76 0.80
N ARG A 375 -25.83 -0.65 0.84
CA ARG A 375 -26.26 0.68 0.36
C ARG A 375 -25.97 0.91 -1.12
N MET A 376 -25.02 0.17 -1.68
CA MET A 376 -24.56 0.30 -3.07
C MET A 376 -24.43 -1.10 -3.69
N PRO A 377 -24.90 -1.32 -4.93
CA PRO A 377 -24.63 -2.56 -5.66
C PRO A 377 -23.14 -2.67 -6.02
N PRO A 378 -22.60 -3.89 -6.24
CA PRO A 378 -21.19 -4.11 -6.54
C PRO A 378 -20.65 -3.28 -7.71
N ALA A 379 -21.42 -3.12 -8.78
CA ALA A 379 -21.03 -2.33 -9.95
C ALA A 379 -20.87 -0.82 -9.61
N GLU A 380 -21.71 -0.27 -8.74
CA GLU A 380 -21.58 1.12 -8.27
C GLU A 380 -20.38 1.27 -7.34
N ILE A 381 -20.14 0.29 -6.46
CA ILE A 381 -18.93 0.27 -5.63
C ILE A 381 -17.68 0.27 -6.50
N GLN A 382 -17.66 -0.57 -7.55
CA GLN A 382 -16.55 -0.62 -8.50
C GLN A 382 -16.39 0.71 -9.24
N GLY A 383 -17.47 1.31 -9.74
CA GLY A 383 -17.42 2.60 -10.44
C GLY A 383 -16.96 3.76 -9.55
N THR A 384 -17.42 3.84 -8.30
CA THR A 384 -17.09 4.92 -7.37
C THR A 384 -15.71 4.78 -6.76
N TYR A 385 -15.35 3.58 -6.29
CA TYR A 385 -14.13 3.36 -5.50
C TYR A 385 -12.98 2.71 -6.28
N ARG A 386 -13.23 2.28 -7.53
CA ARG A 386 -12.30 1.47 -8.33
C ARG A 386 -11.72 0.31 -7.49
N ILE A 387 -12.61 -0.38 -6.76
CA ILE A 387 -12.21 -1.21 -5.62
C ILE A 387 -11.35 -2.40 -6.03
N ALA A 388 -11.63 -3.03 -7.18
CA ALA A 388 -10.80 -4.12 -7.71
C ALA A 388 -9.38 -3.64 -8.05
N ARG A 389 -9.24 -2.45 -8.65
CA ARG A 389 -7.95 -1.84 -8.99
C ARG A 389 -7.13 -1.52 -7.75
N ARG A 390 -7.79 -1.00 -6.70
CA ARG A 390 -7.18 -0.74 -5.40
C ARG A 390 -6.68 -2.02 -4.73
N ILE A 391 -7.51 -3.07 -4.72
CA ILE A 391 -7.13 -4.35 -4.11
C ILE A 391 -5.92 -4.94 -4.82
N GLU A 392 -5.86 -4.90 -6.15
CA GLU A 392 -4.69 -5.40 -6.89
C GLU A 392 -3.41 -4.58 -6.63
N ALA A 393 -3.54 -3.26 -6.40
CA ALA A 393 -2.40 -2.43 -5.98
C ALA A 393 -1.86 -2.86 -4.60
N GLU A 394 -2.76 -3.14 -3.66
CA GLU A 394 -2.41 -3.64 -2.32
C GLU A 394 -1.77 -5.03 -2.39
N GLU A 395 -2.29 -5.94 -3.22
CA GLU A 395 -1.70 -7.27 -3.46
C GLU A 395 -0.32 -7.17 -4.14
N THR A 396 -0.15 -6.26 -5.11
CA THR A 396 1.16 -5.98 -5.72
C THR A 396 2.15 -5.45 -4.69
N GLY A 397 1.69 -4.63 -3.74
CA GLY A 397 2.47 -4.20 -2.59
C GLY A 397 2.89 -5.36 -1.70
N LEU A 398 1.97 -6.29 -1.37
CA LEU A 398 2.27 -7.50 -0.58
C LEU A 398 3.23 -8.45 -1.29
N ASP A 399 3.18 -8.53 -2.63
CA ASP A 399 4.06 -9.37 -3.41
C ASP A 399 5.53 -8.92 -3.26
N ALA A 400 5.77 -7.60 -3.21
CA ALA A 400 7.11 -7.01 -3.15
C ALA A 400 7.60 -6.71 -1.73
N ALA A 401 6.69 -6.40 -0.79
CA ALA A 401 7.04 -5.97 0.56
C ALA A 401 7.86 -7.03 1.31
N GLU A 402 8.87 -6.56 2.03
CA GLU A 402 9.64 -7.39 2.96
C GLU A 402 9.02 -7.37 4.36
N VAL A 403 8.60 -6.17 4.75
CA VAL A 403 7.96 -5.88 6.02
C VAL A 403 6.68 -5.10 5.76
N VAL A 404 5.63 -5.45 6.46
CA VAL A 404 4.38 -4.69 6.48
C VAL A 404 4.17 -4.19 7.90
N VAL A 405 4.17 -2.87 8.06
CA VAL A 405 3.97 -2.20 9.34
C VAL A 405 2.47 -1.97 9.55
N THR A 406 1.99 -2.47 10.68
CA THR A 406 0.59 -2.37 11.13
C THR A 406 0.53 -1.68 12.48
N SER A 407 -0.60 -1.03 12.78
CA SER A 407 -0.77 -0.35 14.07
C SER A 407 -1.19 -1.31 15.18
N THR A 408 -1.84 -2.42 14.82
CA THR A 408 -2.42 -3.38 15.78
C THR A 408 -2.30 -4.81 15.27
N LYS A 409 -2.36 -5.78 16.18
CA LYS A 409 -2.41 -7.20 15.84
C LYS A 409 -3.72 -7.58 15.15
N GLN A 410 -4.82 -6.93 15.51
CA GLN A 410 -6.11 -7.14 14.85
C GLN A 410 -6.06 -6.78 13.36
N GLU A 411 -5.35 -5.72 12.99
CA GLU A 411 -5.13 -5.35 11.58
C GLU A 411 -4.49 -6.51 10.80
N ILE A 412 -3.52 -7.21 11.40
CA ILE A 412 -2.85 -8.37 10.79
C ILE A 412 -3.83 -9.54 10.60
N GLU A 413 -4.56 -9.90 11.65
CA GLU A 413 -5.36 -11.13 11.67
C GLU A 413 -6.69 -10.97 10.91
N GLU A 414 -7.37 -9.85 11.05
CA GLU A 414 -8.74 -9.65 10.53
C GLU A 414 -8.79 -8.85 9.22
N GLN A 415 -7.82 -7.98 8.96
CA GLN A 415 -7.84 -7.15 7.75
C GLN A 415 -6.86 -7.67 6.70
N TRP A 416 -5.57 -7.80 7.05
CA TRP A 416 -4.57 -8.39 6.16
C TRP A 416 -4.81 -9.89 5.91
N GLY A 417 -5.41 -10.60 6.87
CA GLY A 417 -5.84 -11.99 6.69
C GLY A 417 -6.87 -12.19 5.56
N LEU A 418 -7.50 -11.12 5.07
CA LEU A 418 -8.40 -11.19 3.92
C LEU A 418 -7.69 -11.25 2.57
N TYR A 419 -6.38 -10.98 2.50
CA TYR A 419 -5.63 -10.85 1.24
C TYR A 419 -5.03 -12.19 0.79
N ASP A 420 -4.87 -12.37 -0.52
CA ASP A 420 -4.33 -13.62 -1.07
C ASP A 420 -2.80 -13.66 -0.92
N GLY A 421 -2.15 -12.50 -0.91
CA GLY A 421 -0.73 -12.31 -0.69
C GLY A 421 -0.28 -12.49 0.76
N PHE A 422 -1.17 -12.82 1.70
CA PHE A 422 -0.79 -13.04 3.11
C PHE A 422 -1.63 -14.11 3.82
N ASP A 423 -0.94 -15.06 4.45
CA ASP A 423 -1.55 -16.03 5.35
C ASP A 423 -0.68 -16.23 6.60
N VAL A 424 -1.29 -16.17 7.79
CA VAL A 424 -0.59 -16.22 9.08
C VAL A 424 0.07 -17.58 9.31
N MET A 425 -0.55 -18.68 8.87
CA MET A 425 -0.03 -20.03 9.04
C MET A 425 1.18 -20.26 8.12
N VAL A 426 1.06 -19.92 6.84
CA VAL A 426 2.13 -20.06 5.85
C VAL A 426 3.32 -19.18 6.23
N GLU A 427 3.09 -17.90 6.58
CA GLU A 427 4.15 -17.00 7.05
C GLU A 427 4.91 -17.59 8.24
N ARG A 428 4.18 -18.12 9.23
CA ARG A 428 4.79 -18.68 10.44
C ARG A 428 5.70 -19.86 10.11
N LYS A 429 5.27 -20.76 9.22
CA LYS A 429 6.08 -21.90 8.78
C LYS A 429 7.32 -21.45 8.01
N LEU A 430 7.17 -20.52 7.06
CA LEU A 430 8.28 -19.95 6.30
C LEU A 430 9.32 -19.30 7.22
N ARG A 431 8.87 -18.53 8.22
CA ARG A 431 9.75 -17.91 9.21
C ARG A 431 10.53 -18.94 10.03
N VAL A 432 9.88 -20.01 10.49
CA VAL A 432 10.55 -21.09 11.23
C VAL A 432 11.61 -21.75 10.35
N ARG A 433 11.29 -22.00 9.07
CA ARG A 433 12.23 -22.58 8.09
C ARG A 433 13.44 -21.67 7.83
N ARG A 434 13.22 -20.37 7.60
CA ARG A 434 14.30 -19.37 7.44
C ARG A 434 15.23 -19.36 8.65
N ARG A 435 14.69 -19.35 9.87
CA ARG A 435 15.49 -19.39 11.11
C ARG A 435 16.31 -20.67 11.28
N ARG A 436 15.84 -21.78 10.71
CA ARG A 436 16.56 -23.07 10.70
C ARG A 436 17.54 -23.20 9.54
N GLY A 437 17.60 -22.21 8.63
CA GLY A 437 18.43 -22.28 7.43
C GLY A 437 17.99 -23.33 6.41
N VAL A 438 16.70 -23.74 6.41
CA VAL A 438 16.17 -24.74 5.48
C VAL A 438 15.38 -24.09 4.34
N SER A 439 15.38 -24.73 3.17
CA SER A 439 14.75 -24.21 1.95
C SER A 439 13.26 -23.88 2.17
N CYS A 440 12.82 -22.72 1.69
CA CYS A 440 11.41 -22.32 1.69
C CYS A 440 10.65 -22.79 0.44
N LEU A 441 11.25 -23.66 -0.39
CA LEU A 441 10.64 -24.17 -1.63
C LEU A 441 10.20 -23.06 -2.59
N GLY A 442 11.01 -21.99 -2.69
CA GLY A 442 10.69 -20.83 -3.53
C GLY A 442 9.50 -19.98 -3.05
N ARG A 443 8.96 -20.24 -1.85
CA ARG A 443 7.82 -19.51 -1.29
C ARG A 443 8.24 -18.33 -0.45
N TYR A 444 7.44 -17.28 -0.52
CA TYR A 444 7.65 -16.05 0.22
C TYR A 444 6.31 -15.45 0.72
N MET A 445 6.36 -14.90 1.92
CA MET A 445 5.30 -14.10 2.54
C MET A 445 5.96 -12.95 3.30
N PRO A 446 5.40 -11.72 3.24
CA PRO A 446 5.94 -10.57 3.95
C PRO A 446 5.87 -10.73 5.46
N ARG A 447 6.79 -10.08 6.18
CA ARG A 447 6.78 -10.06 7.65
C ARG A 447 5.86 -8.95 8.16
N MET A 448 4.72 -9.34 8.73
CA MET A 448 3.82 -8.41 9.42
C MET A 448 4.39 -8.00 10.80
N VAL A 449 4.53 -6.71 11.06
CA VAL A 449 5.04 -6.18 12.33
C VAL A 449 4.07 -5.15 12.90
N VAL A 450 3.87 -5.19 14.22
CA VAL A 450 3.07 -4.19 14.92
C VAL A 450 4.03 -3.10 15.40
N ILE A 451 3.98 -1.93 14.77
CA ILE A 451 4.71 -0.74 15.20
C ILE A 451 3.66 0.36 15.35
N PRO A 452 3.19 0.62 16.57
CA PRO A 452 2.15 1.61 16.78
C PRO A 452 2.63 3.01 16.34
N PRO A 453 1.74 3.88 15.85
CA PRO A 453 2.09 5.27 15.55
C PRO A 453 2.71 5.96 16.77
N GLY A 454 3.66 6.84 16.52
CA GLY A 454 4.17 7.74 17.53
C GLY A 454 3.17 8.85 17.84
N MET A 455 3.20 9.34 19.07
CA MET A 455 2.63 10.62 19.47
C MET A 455 3.73 11.53 19.96
N ASP A 456 3.54 12.83 19.75
CA ASP A 456 4.33 13.83 20.45
C ASP A 456 3.85 13.90 21.91
N PHE A 457 4.80 13.92 22.85
CA PHE A 457 4.54 14.09 24.28
C PHE A 457 5.20 15.36 24.83
N SER A 458 5.71 16.24 23.97
CA SER A 458 6.35 17.51 24.35
C SER A 458 5.43 18.41 25.19
N TYR A 459 4.12 18.35 24.98
CA TYR A 459 3.11 19.10 25.74
C TYR A 459 2.75 18.45 27.09
N VAL A 460 3.25 17.25 27.38
CA VAL A 460 3.05 16.56 28.65
C VAL A 460 4.18 16.97 29.59
N ASP A 461 3.96 18.05 30.33
CA ASP A 461 4.94 18.54 31.31
C ASP A 461 5.09 17.53 32.47
N THR A 462 6.30 17.00 32.65
CA THR A 462 6.62 16.04 33.71
C THR A 462 6.65 16.68 35.10
N GLN A 463 6.87 18.00 35.18
CA GLN A 463 6.80 18.75 36.44
C GLN A 463 5.35 18.83 36.95
N ASP A 464 4.38 18.97 36.04
CA ASP A 464 2.94 18.97 36.34
C ASP A 464 2.42 17.61 36.89
N LEU A 465 3.19 16.50 36.72
CA LEU A 465 2.87 15.16 37.24
C LEU A 465 3.53 14.88 38.61
N ALA A 466 4.57 15.65 38.96
CA ALA A 466 5.33 15.57 40.21
C ALA A 466 4.79 16.53 41.30
N ASP A 467 4.14 17.62 40.90
CA ASP A 467 3.37 18.48 41.80
C ASP A 467 2.23 17.66 42.43
N GLY A 468 2.46 17.20 43.66
CA GLY A 468 1.52 16.39 44.45
C GLY A 468 0.20 17.10 44.77
N ASP A 469 -0.58 16.51 45.70
CA ASP A 469 -1.94 16.91 46.15
C ASP A 469 -2.17 18.42 46.51
N GLY A 470 -1.17 19.30 46.37
CA GLY A 470 -1.25 20.74 46.66
C GLY A 470 -2.23 21.54 45.78
N ASP A 471 -2.44 21.14 44.51
CA ASP A 471 -3.41 21.82 43.63
C ASP A 471 -4.86 21.41 43.88
N LEU A 472 -5.12 20.22 44.45
CA LEU A 472 -6.45 19.87 44.96
C LEU A 472 -6.81 20.74 46.16
N GLN A 473 -5.83 21.10 47.01
CA GLN A 473 -6.00 22.09 48.07
C GLN A 473 -6.24 23.52 47.53
N ALA A 474 -5.68 23.87 46.37
CA ALA A 474 -5.98 25.14 45.70
C ALA A 474 -7.41 25.17 45.12
N LEU A 475 -7.92 24.03 44.62
CA LEU A 475 -9.35 23.83 44.29
C LEU A 475 -10.27 23.99 45.52
N MET A 476 -9.76 23.74 46.74
CA MET A 476 -10.50 23.86 48.01
C MET A 476 -10.52 25.29 48.57
N SER A 477 -9.71 26.22 48.07
CA SER A 477 -9.57 27.58 48.62
C SER A 477 -9.08 28.58 47.56
N PRO A 478 -9.99 29.23 46.81
CA PRO A 478 -9.64 30.10 45.69
C PRO A 478 -8.75 31.31 46.06
N GLY A 479 -8.65 31.66 47.36
CA GLY A 479 -7.79 32.73 47.86
C GLY A 479 -6.31 32.39 48.08
N LYS A 480 -5.86 31.14 47.87
CA LYS A 480 -4.46 30.70 48.08
C LYS A 480 -3.78 30.10 46.84
N ALA A 481 -4.45 30.04 45.70
CA ALA A 481 -3.89 29.48 44.47
C ALA A 481 -2.85 30.44 43.85
N LYS A 482 -1.61 29.98 43.65
CA LYS A 482 -0.53 30.76 43.00
C LYS A 482 -0.69 30.87 41.47
N LYS A 483 -1.54 30.03 40.84
CA LYS A 483 -1.85 30.03 39.41
C LYS A 483 -3.37 30.06 39.17
N PRO A 484 -3.88 30.80 38.17
CA PRO A 484 -5.30 30.78 37.80
C PRO A 484 -5.70 29.40 37.26
N MET A 485 -6.88 28.92 37.65
CA MET A 485 -7.38 27.62 37.17
C MET A 485 -7.72 27.67 35.66
N PRO A 486 -7.50 26.58 34.91
CA PRO A 486 -7.93 26.49 33.52
C PRO A 486 -9.46 26.72 33.41
N PRO A 487 -9.95 27.57 32.47
CA PRO A 487 -11.38 27.88 32.35
C PRO A 487 -12.28 26.66 32.18
N ILE A 488 -11.80 25.63 31.45
CA ILE A 488 -12.53 24.39 31.22
C ILE A 488 -12.84 23.62 32.53
N TRP A 489 -12.04 23.79 33.58
CA TRP A 489 -12.33 23.14 34.87
C TRP A 489 -13.62 23.67 35.47
N SER A 490 -13.83 24.99 35.44
CA SER A 490 -15.09 25.60 35.93
C SER A 490 -16.30 25.12 35.14
N GLU A 491 -16.16 24.96 33.82
CA GLU A 491 -17.21 24.44 32.94
C GLU A 491 -17.62 23.00 33.24
N VAL A 492 -16.68 22.16 33.70
CA VAL A 492 -16.94 20.78 34.12
C VAL A 492 -17.49 20.76 35.56
N LEU A 493 -16.82 21.43 36.49
CA LEU A 493 -17.12 21.34 37.92
C LEU A 493 -18.48 21.92 38.31
N ARG A 494 -19.02 22.88 37.53
CA ARG A 494 -20.37 23.44 37.75
C ARG A 494 -21.51 22.42 37.71
N PHE A 495 -21.29 21.26 37.09
CA PHE A 495 -22.28 20.19 37.01
C PHE A 495 -22.36 19.34 38.29
N PHE A 496 -21.36 19.41 39.17
CA PHE A 496 -21.23 18.49 40.29
C PHE A 496 -21.68 19.11 41.61
N THR A 497 -22.52 18.38 42.35
CA THR A 497 -22.85 18.71 43.74
C THR A 497 -21.66 18.48 44.67
N ASN A 498 -20.89 17.41 44.42
CA ASN A 498 -19.65 17.12 45.13
C ASN A 498 -18.49 16.98 44.12
N PRO A 499 -17.76 18.06 43.82
CA PRO A 499 -16.66 18.05 42.85
C PRO A 499 -15.42 17.26 43.32
N HIS A 500 -15.35 16.80 44.59
CA HIS A 500 -14.19 16.10 45.13
C HIS A 500 -14.17 14.60 44.84
N LYS A 501 -15.28 14.03 44.37
CA LYS A 501 -15.32 12.62 43.99
C LYS A 501 -14.41 12.38 42.77
N PRO A 502 -13.73 11.22 42.71
CA PRO A 502 -13.05 10.76 41.51
C PRO A 502 -13.90 10.89 40.25
N MET A 503 -13.25 11.25 39.14
CA MET A 503 -13.91 11.42 37.86
C MET A 503 -13.79 10.17 37.00
N ILE A 504 -14.91 9.64 36.52
CA ILE A 504 -14.94 8.75 35.36
C ILE A 504 -15.01 9.63 34.12
N LEU A 505 -13.96 9.66 33.32
CA LEU A 505 -13.87 10.51 32.13
C LEU A 505 -14.09 9.69 30.86
N ALA A 506 -15.08 10.08 30.05
CA ALA A 506 -15.24 9.61 28.68
C ALA A 506 -15.11 10.79 27.71
N LEU A 507 -14.18 10.71 26.76
CA LEU A 507 -13.94 11.74 25.74
C LEU A 507 -14.09 11.12 24.36
N SER A 508 -15.08 11.59 23.59
CA SER A 508 -15.32 11.09 22.23
C SER A 508 -16.25 12.01 21.43
N ARG A 509 -16.44 11.71 20.14
CA ARG A 509 -17.51 12.32 19.34
C ARG A 509 -18.86 11.71 19.74
N PRO A 510 -19.99 12.44 19.63
CA PRO A 510 -21.33 11.90 19.87
C PRO A 510 -21.76 10.99 18.70
N ASP A 511 -21.16 9.81 18.61
CA ASP A 511 -21.43 8.80 17.57
C ASP A 511 -21.96 7.52 18.23
N PRO A 512 -23.01 6.87 17.67
CA PRO A 512 -23.55 5.62 18.22
C PRO A 512 -22.49 4.53 18.46
N LYS A 513 -21.45 4.47 17.61
CA LYS A 513 -20.35 3.48 17.75
C LYS A 513 -19.51 3.70 19.00
N LYS A 514 -19.46 4.93 19.53
CA LYS A 514 -18.74 5.25 20.77
C LYS A 514 -19.50 4.79 22.02
N ASN A 515 -20.75 4.36 21.89
CA ASN A 515 -21.48 3.57 22.89
C ASN A 515 -21.55 4.22 24.29
N VAL A 516 -21.59 5.55 24.35
CA VAL A 516 -21.65 6.32 25.60
C VAL A 516 -22.96 6.05 26.36
N THR A 517 -24.02 5.65 25.65
CA THR A 517 -25.32 5.28 26.24
C THR A 517 -25.21 4.07 27.17
N THR A 518 -24.41 3.06 26.82
CA THR A 518 -24.21 1.88 27.67
C THR A 518 -23.40 2.21 28.92
N LEU A 519 -22.41 3.11 28.80
CA LEU A 519 -21.70 3.66 29.96
C LEU A 519 -22.63 4.39 30.94
N LEU A 520 -23.52 5.26 30.41
CA LEU A 520 -24.51 5.96 31.24
C LEU A 520 -25.47 5.00 31.93
N LYS A 521 -25.90 3.94 31.23
CA LYS A 521 -26.73 2.89 31.80
C LYS A 521 -26.01 2.18 32.96
N ALA A 522 -24.77 1.75 32.74
CA ALA A 522 -23.94 1.11 33.76
C ALA A 522 -23.77 2.00 35.01
N TYR A 523 -23.47 3.29 34.81
CA TYR A 523 -23.34 4.26 35.90
C TYR A 523 -24.68 4.52 36.61
N GLY A 524 -25.77 4.67 35.86
CA GLY A 524 -27.10 4.96 36.40
C GLY A 524 -27.71 3.81 37.22
N GLU A 525 -27.45 2.56 36.82
CA GLU A 525 -27.94 1.36 37.51
C GLU A 525 -27.10 1.02 38.76
N SER A 526 -25.84 1.45 38.81
CA SER A 526 -24.94 1.18 39.94
C SER A 526 -24.96 2.31 40.98
N ARG A 527 -25.69 2.09 42.08
CA ARG A 527 -25.64 3.00 43.24
C ARG A 527 -24.23 3.17 43.80
N HIS A 528 -23.43 2.10 43.82
CA HIS A 528 -22.08 2.15 44.38
C HIS A 528 -21.14 3.04 43.56
N LEU A 529 -21.21 2.98 42.22
CA LEU A 529 -20.43 3.88 41.36
C LEU A 529 -20.80 5.35 41.58
N ARG A 530 -22.09 5.66 41.69
CA ARG A 530 -22.60 7.01 41.95
C ARG A 530 -22.15 7.58 43.29
N GLU A 531 -22.07 6.73 44.31
CA GLU A 531 -21.56 7.12 45.63
C GLU A 531 -20.05 7.41 45.58
N LEU A 532 -19.27 6.61 44.83
CA LEU A 532 -17.82 6.74 44.75
C LEU A 532 -17.31 7.83 43.81
N ALA A 533 -17.93 8.02 42.64
CA ALA A 533 -17.36 8.82 41.55
C ALA A 533 -18.40 9.67 40.81
N ASN A 534 -17.94 10.76 40.19
CA ASN A 534 -18.70 11.56 39.24
C ASN A 534 -18.41 11.11 37.80
N LEU A 535 -19.34 11.29 36.88
CA LEU A 535 -19.16 10.96 35.46
C LEU A 535 -19.02 12.23 34.61
N THR A 536 -17.96 12.33 33.81
CA THR A 536 -17.73 13.44 32.87
C THR A 536 -17.74 12.93 31.43
N LEU A 537 -18.62 13.50 30.62
CA LEU A 537 -18.81 13.16 29.20
C LEU A 537 -18.43 14.36 28.32
N ILE A 538 -17.28 14.31 27.67
CA ILE A 538 -16.87 15.30 26.66
C ILE A 538 -17.30 14.78 25.29
N LEU A 539 -18.40 15.32 24.75
CA LEU A 539 -19.12 14.80 23.58
C LEU A 539 -19.24 15.81 22.44
N GLY A 540 -18.09 16.24 21.89
CA GLY A 540 -18.07 17.25 20.82
C GLY A 540 -18.61 18.62 21.27
N ASN A 541 -18.66 19.56 20.32
CA ASN A 541 -19.24 20.88 20.55
C ASN A 541 -20.69 20.93 20.04
N ARG A 542 -21.57 21.65 20.75
CA ARG A 542 -22.97 21.83 20.37
C ARG A 542 -23.53 23.18 20.79
N ASP A 543 -24.32 23.80 19.91
CA ASP A 543 -25.11 24.98 20.22
C ASP A 543 -26.58 24.57 20.48
N ASP A 544 -27.23 24.04 19.44
CA ASP A 544 -28.57 23.44 19.44
C ASP A 544 -28.51 21.97 18.99
N ILE A 545 -29.25 21.08 19.67
CA ILE A 545 -29.33 19.65 19.34
C ILE A 545 -30.22 19.41 18.12
N GLU A 546 -31.23 20.25 17.89
CA GLU A 546 -32.18 20.10 16.79
C GLU A 546 -31.53 20.35 15.42
N GLU A 547 -30.48 21.18 15.38
CA GLU A 547 -29.73 21.53 14.18
C GLU A 547 -28.57 20.56 13.88
N MET A 548 -28.30 19.57 14.76
CA MET A 548 -27.21 18.62 14.57
C MET A 548 -27.56 17.52 13.56
N SER A 549 -26.52 16.89 13.01
CA SER A 549 -26.71 15.69 12.18
C SER A 549 -27.43 14.58 12.96
N GLY A 550 -28.30 13.82 12.28
CA GLY A 550 -29.23 12.89 12.93
C GLY A 550 -28.57 11.88 13.87
N GLY A 551 -27.34 11.42 13.57
CA GLY A 551 -26.59 10.51 14.46
C GLY A 551 -26.18 11.18 15.78
N ALA A 552 -25.59 12.38 15.72
CA ALA A 552 -25.15 13.12 16.89
C ALA A 552 -26.32 13.63 17.74
N ALA A 553 -27.37 14.14 17.09
CA ALA A 553 -28.61 14.56 17.75
C ALA A 553 -29.26 13.39 18.51
N THR A 554 -29.31 12.20 17.91
CA THR A 554 -29.87 10.99 18.54
C THR A 554 -29.09 10.59 19.78
N VAL A 555 -27.75 10.57 19.71
CA VAL A 555 -26.90 10.20 20.85
C VAL A 555 -27.08 11.19 22.00
N LEU A 556 -26.99 12.49 21.74
CA LEU A 556 -27.14 13.52 22.78
C LEU A 556 -28.56 13.52 23.38
N THR A 557 -29.59 13.34 22.56
CA THR A 557 -30.97 13.19 23.04
C THR A 557 -31.11 11.96 23.94
N ALA A 558 -30.49 10.84 23.57
CA ALA A 558 -30.48 9.64 24.40
C ALA A 558 -29.74 9.86 25.71
N VAL A 559 -28.60 10.56 25.70
CA VAL A 559 -27.83 10.94 26.89
C VAL A 559 -28.71 11.74 27.85
N LEU A 560 -29.41 12.77 27.38
CA LEU A 560 -30.30 13.60 28.21
C LEU A 560 -31.46 12.79 28.81
N LYS A 561 -32.08 11.92 28.02
CA LYS A 561 -33.14 11.02 28.48
C LYS A 561 -32.65 10.04 29.55
N LEU A 562 -31.41 9.54 29.44
CA LEU A 562 -30.84 8.62 30.43
C LEU A 562 -30.49 9.37 31.73
N ILE A 563 -29.97 10.59 31.64
CA ILE A 563 -29.69 11.43 32.82
C ILE A 563 -30.97 11.68 33.61
N ASP A 564 -32.05 12.06 32.93
CA ASP A 564 -33.38 12.26 33.52
C ASP A 564 -33.93 10.94 34.13
N ARG A 565 -33.91 9.86 33.34
CA ARG A 565 -34.41 8.54 33.76
C ARG A 565 -33.76 8.01 35.05
N TYR A 566 -32.47 8.23 35.24
CA TYR A 566 -31.71 7.73 36.40
C TYR A 566 -31.47 8.79 37.49
N ASP A 567 -32.07 9.98 37.35
CA ASP A 567 -31.92 11.12 38.28
C ASP A 567 -30.44 11.46 38.57
N LEU A 568 -29.67 11.69 37.50
CA LEU A 568 -28.22 11.87 37.57
C LEU A 568 -27.77 13.34 37.66
N TYR A 569 -28.69 14.25 37.99
CA TYR A 569 -28.39 15.66 38.19
C TYR A 569 -27.39 15.83 39.34
N GLY A 570 -26.42 16.74 39.18
CA GLY A 570 -25.36 16.93 40.17
C GLY A 570 -24.24 15.88 40.14
N GLN A 571 -24.32 14.86 39.28
CA GLN A 571 -23.38 13.72 39.24
C GLN A 571 -22.75 13.50 37.86
N VAL A 572 -23.39 13.98 36.80
CA VAL A 572 -22.91 13.85 35.41
C VAL A 572 -22.62 15.22 34.79
N ALA A 573 -21.40 15.43 34.31
CA ALA A 573 -20.98 16.61 33.56
C ALA A 573 -20.98 16.34 32.06
N TYR A 574 -21.48 17.29 31.27
CA TYR A 574 -21.55 17.20 29.81
C TYR A 574 -21.44 18.60 29.19
N PRO A 575 -20.26 19.28 29.30
CA PRO A 575 -20.08 20.65 28.85
C PRO A 575 -20.43 20.83 27.36
N LYS A 576 -20.91 22.03 26.99
CA LYS A 576 -21.33 22.33 25.61
C LYS A 576 -20.17 22.56 24.65
N HIS A 577 -19.10 23.19 25.13
CA HIS A 577 -17.97 23.61 24.30
C HIS A 577 -16.64 23.28 24.96
N HIS A 578 -15.66 22.94 24.13
CA HIS A 578 -14.26 22.83 24.48
C HIS A 578 -13.39 23.15 23.25
N LYS A 579 -12.16 23.59 23.48
CA LYS A 579 -11.11 23.77 22.48
C LYS A 579 -10.12 22.60 22.54
N GLN A 580 -9.36 22.39 21.48
CA GLN A 580 -8.29 21.38 21.46
C GLN A 580 -7.27 21.61 22.58
N THR A 581 -6.95 22.88 22.86
CA THR A 581 -6.05 23.29 23.96
C THR A 581 -6.59 22.95 25.36
N ASP A 582 -7.90 22.71 25.50
CA ASP A 582 -8.53 22.36 26.77
C ASP A 582 -8.36 20.87 27.11
N VAL A 583 -8.18 20.01 26.10
CA VAL A 583 -8.13 18.54 26.26
C VAL A 583 -7.04 18.08 27.24
N PRO A 584 -5.78 18.56 27.15
CA PRO A 584 -4.75 18.33 28.18
C PRO A 584 -5.22 18.63 29.62
N HIS A 585 -5.95 19.74 29.80
CA HIS A 585 -6.43 20.16 31.11
C HIS A 585 -7.56 19.26 31.62
N ILE A 586 -8.37 18.68 30.75
CA ILE A 586 -9.42 17.73 31.11
C ILE A 586 -8.81 16.41 31.62
N TYR A 587 -7.84 15.84 30.90
CA TYR A 587 -7.13 14.64 31.37
C TYR A 587 -6.44 14.89 32.73
N ARG A 588 -5.80 16.06 32.87
CA ARG A 588 -5.17 16.49 34.12
C ARG A 588 -6.16 16.57 35.28
N LEU A 589 -7.35 17.13 35.05
CA LEU A 589 -8.39 17.21 36.08
C LEU A 589 -8.82 15.81 36.53
N ALA A 590 -9.08 14.90 35.60
CA ALA A 590 -9.43 13.53 35.91
C ALA A 590 -8.32 12.83 36.73
N ALA A 591 -7.06 12.99 36.32
CA ALA A 591 -5.91 12.39 37.02
C ALA A 591 -5.78 12.94 38.44
N LYS A 592 -5.95 14.26 38.63
CA LYS A 592 -5.92 14.90 39.95
C LYS A 592 -7.02 14.38 40.87
N THR A 593 -8.23 14.19 40.37
CA THR A 593 -9.32 13.60 41.17
C THR A 593 -9.13 12.11 41.51
N LYS A 594 -8.01 11.47 41.10
CA LYS A 594 -7.79 10.02 41.20
C LYS A 594 -8.86 9.24 40.43
N GLY A 595 -9.25 9.79 39.29
CA GLY A 595 -10.27 9.27 38.39
C GLY A 595 -9.77 8.17 37.45
N VAL A 596 -10.64 7.75 36.55
CA VAL A 596 -10.40 6.70 35.55
C VAL A 596 -10.86 7.20 34.18
N PHE A 597 -10.10 6.93 33.13
CA PHE A 597 -10.54 7.17 31.76
C PHE A 597 -11.25 5.93 31.21
N ILE A 598 -12.36 6.10 30.49
CA ILE A 598 -13.09 5.00 29.87
C ILE A 598 -13.37 5.25 28.38
N ASN A 599 -13.08 4.24 27.56
CA ASN A 599 -13.52 4.14 26.17
C ASN A 599 -14.46 2.93 26.00
N PRO A 600 -15.79 3.14 26.04
CA PRO A 600 -16.77 2.06 25.95
C PRO A 600 -17.16 1.69 24.50
N ALA A 601 -16.43 2.15 23.48
CA ALA A 601 -16.80 1.99 22.08
C ALA A 601 -17.07 0.53 21.68
N LEU A 602 -18.03 0.30 20.79
CA LEU A 602 -18.36 -1.05 20.30
C LEU A 602 -17.15 -1.71 19.63
N VAL A 603 -16.39 -0.90 18.88
CA VAL A 603 -15.09 -1.24 18.28
C VAL A 603 -14.25 0.03 18.25
N GLU A 604 -12.99 -0.06 18.66
CA GLU A 604 -12.02 1.04 18.60
C GLU A 604 -10.81 0.61 17.75
N PRO A 605 -10.66 1.09 16.49
CA PRO A 605 -9.59 0.62 15.60
C PRO A 605 -8.17 0.78 16.15
N PHE A 606 -7.90 1.85 16.90
CA PHE A 606 -6.62 2.07 17.57
C PHE A 606 -6.83 2.60 18.99
N GLY A 607 -7.26 3.86 19.11
CA GLY A 607 -7.59 4.49 20.40
C GLY A 607 -6.53 5.46 20.92
N LEU A 608 -6.20 6.51 20.15
CA LEU A 608 -5.26 7.57 20.56
C LEU A 608 -5.60 8.19 21.93
N THR A 609 -6.89 8.38 22.22
CA THR A 609 -7.35 8.94 23.50
C THR A 609 -6.94 8.10 24.72
N LEU A 610 -6.69 6.79 24.53
CA LEU A 610 -6.20 5.91 25.60
C LEU A 610 -4.74 6.21 25.92
N ILE A 611 -3.94 6.46 24.89
CA ILE A 611 -2.52 6.81 25.00
C ILE A 611 -2.40 8.21 25.60
N GLU A 612 -3.21 9.17 25.15
CA GLU A 612 -3.27 10.52 25.73
C GLU A 612 -3.63 10.46 27.22
N ALA A 613 -4.69 9.74 27.60
CA ALA A 613 -5.08 9.58 29.00
C ALA A 613 -3.96 8.94 29.84
N ALA A 614 -3.31 7.90 29.30
CA ALA A 614 -2.19 7.23 29.95
C ALA A 614 -0.97 8.14 30.15
N ALA A 615 -0.72 9.07 29.23
CA ALA A 615 0.36 10.05 29.34
C ALA A 615 0.15 11.02 30.51
N TYR A 616 -1.09 11.28 30.89
CA TYR A 616 -1.43 12.04 32.11
C TYR A 616 -1.55 11.15 33.37
N GLY A 617 -1.21 9.86 33.26
CA GLY A 617 -1.19 8.91 34.38
C GLY A 617 -2.56 8.39 34.79
N LEU A 618 -3.57 8.46 33.91
CA LEU A 618 -4.88 7.89 34.17
C LEU A 618 -4.87 6.37 33.97
N PRO A 619 -5.43 5.60 34.93
CA PRO A 619 -5.86 4.24 34.66
C PRO A 619 -7.00 4.22 33.65
N VAL A 620 -7.06 3.17 32.84
CA VAL A 620 -7.94 3.09 31.67
C VAL A 620 -8.87 1.88 31.75
N VAL A 621 -10.14 2.06 31.39
CA VAL A 621 -11.05 0.96 31.02
C VAL A 621 -11.36 1.09 29.54
N ALA A 622 -11.18 0.04 28.76
CA ALA A 622 -11.37 0.09 27.32
C ALA A 622 -12.09 -1.14 26.77
N THR A 623 -12.73 -0.99 25.63
CA THR A 623 -13.32 -2.10 24.89
C THR A 623 -12.28 -3.17 24.54
N GLN A 624 -12.66 -4.44 24.63
CA GLN A 624 -11.85 -5.57 24.18
C GLN A 624 -11.85 -5.76 22.66
N ASN A 625 -12.63 -4.96 21.92
CA ASN A 625 -12.76 -5.04 20.48
C ASN A 625 -11.96 -3.92 19.81
N GLY A 626 -10.75 -4.19 19.36
CA GLY A 626 -9.93 -3.14 18.74
C GLY A 626 -8.45 -3.14 19.08
N GLY A 627 -7.80 -2.04 18.68
CA GLY A 627 -6.48 -1.64 19.14
C GLY A 627 -6.28 -1.42 20.65
N PRO A 628 -7.32 -1.17 21.49
CA PRO A 628 -7.10 -1.07 22.93
C PRO A 628 -6.47 -2.31 23.55
N VAL A 629 -6.68 -3.50 22.97
CA VAL A 629 -6.06 -4.75 23.43
C VAL A 629 -4.54 -4.66 23.41
N ASP A 630 -3.97 -4.15 22.32
CA ASP A 630 -2.52 -3.99 22.16
C ASP A 630 -1.99 -2.84 23.03
N ILE A 631 -2.74 -1.74 23.15
CA ILE A 631 -2.37 -0.59 23.99
C ILE A 631 -2.27 -1.00 25.46
N LEU A 632 -3.32 -1.64 26.01
CA LEU A 632 -3.32 -2.05 27.41
C LEU A 632 -2.29 -3.15 27.69
N LYS A 633 -2.02 -4.03 26.72
CA LYS A 633 -0.94 -5.02 26.82
C LYS A 633 0.45 -4.36 26.86
N ALA A 634 0.66 -3.26 26.14
CA ALA A 634 1.94 -2.55 26.12
C ALA A 634 2.14 -1.65 27.34
N LEU A 635 1.07 -0.99 27.82
CA LEU A 635 1.12 -0.02 28.91
C LEU A 635 0.91 -0.64 30.31
N HIS A 636 0.15 -1.73 30.40
CA HIS A 636 -0.24 -2.35 31.68
C HIS A 636 -0.98 -1.40 32.64
N ASN A 637 -1.76 -0.45 32.11
CA ASN A 637 -2.39 0.63 32.88
C ASN A 637 -3.93 0.57 32.97
N GLY A 638 -4.54 -0.60 32.73
CA GLY A 638 -5.99 -0.66 32.61
C GLY A 638 -6.63 -2.04 32.46
N LEU A 639 -7.95 -2.04 32.22
CA LEU A 639 -8.78 -3.24 32.06
C LEU A 639 -9.55 -3.23 30.74
N LEU A 640 -9.69 -4.41 30.13
CA LEU A 640 -10.51 -4.63 28.94
C LEU A 640 -11.90 -5.13 29.34
N VAL A 641 -12.94 -4.67 28.65
CA VAL A 641 -14.34 -5.04 28.89
C VAL A 641 -15.08 -5.32 27.59
N ASP A 642 -16.10 -6.19 27.64
CA ASP A 642 -17.07 -6.30 26.55
C ASP A 642 -17.94 -5.04 26.52
N PRO A 643 -17.96 -4.27 25.41
CA PRO A 643 -18.75 -3.05 25.33
C PRO A 643 -20.27 -3.28 25.35
N HIS A 644 -20.74 -4.52 25.17
CA HIS A 644 -22.17 -4.85 25.26
C HIS A 644 -22.61 -5.25 26.67
N ASP A 645 -21.66 -5.47 27.59
CA ASP A 645 -21.93 -5.88 28.96
C ASP A 645 -21.78 -4.69 29.93
N ALA A 646 -22.91 -4.11 30.32
CA ALA A 646 -22.96 -3.01 31.28
C ALA A 646 -22.48 -3.41 32.69
N ALA A 647 -22.61 -4.69 33.07
CA ALA A 647 -22.12 -5.19 34.36
C ALA A 647 -20.59 -5.27 34.34
N ALA A 648 -19.99 -5.79 33.26
CA ALA A 648 -18.53 -5.82 33.10
C ALA A 648 -17.92 -4.41 33.13
N ILE A 649 -18.55 -3.42 32.49
CA ILE A 649 -18.14 -2.00 32.59
C ILE A 649 -18.19 -1.52 34.04
N THR A 650 -19.28 -1.83 34.75
CA THR A 650 -19.48 -1.42 36.14
C THR A 650 -18.39 -2.00 37.05
N ASP A 651 -18.14 -3.30 36.94
CA ASP A 651 -17.18 -4.02 37.78
C ASP A 651 -15.74 -3.55 37.53
N ALA A 652 -15.38 -3.29 36.27
CA ALA A 652 -14.06 -2.76 35.92
C ALA A 652 -13.83 -1.35 36.50
N LEU A 653 -14.82 -0.46 36.37
CA LEU A 653 -14.76 0.89 36.94
C LEU A 653 -14.67 0.84 38.47
N LEU A 654 -15.50 0.03 39.13
CA LEU A 654 -15.46 -0.16 40.57
C LEU A 654 -14.11 -0.69 41.04
N SER A 655 -13.54 -1.67 40.33
CA SER A 655 -12.25 -2.22 40.72
C SER A 655 -11.13 -1.19 40.70
N LEU A 656 -11.11 -0.26 39.72
CA LEU A 656 -10.06 0.77 39.64
C LEU A 656 -10.30 1.94 40.60
N LEU A 657 -11.57 2.26 40.90
CA LEU A 657 -11.92 3.39 41.78
C LEU A 657 -11.88 3.02 43.27
N ALA A 658 -12.24 1.79 43.63
CA ALA A 658 -12.28 1.33 45.02
C ALA A 658 -10.89 0.87 45.52
N ASP A 659 -10.06 0.30 44.65
CA ASP A 659 -8.72 -0.19 45.01
C ASP A 659 -7.63 0.84 44.69
N LYS A 660 -7.20 1.55 45.73
CA LYS A 660 -6.13 2.57 45.63
C LYS A 660 -4.78 1.98 45.22
N ALA A 661 -4.47 0.75 45.62
CA ALA A 661 -3.19 0.12 45.28
C ALA A 661 -3.15 -0.19 43.78
N ARG A 662 -4.24 -0.77 43.26
CA ARG A 662 -4.40 -1.04 41.82
C ARG A 662 -4.36 0.24 40.99
N TRP A 663 -5.02 1.32 41.45
CA TRP A 663 -4.98 2.61 40.77
C TRP A 663 -3.54 3.17 40.64
N LEU A 664 -2.78 3.12 41.74
CA LEU A 664 -1.39 3.59 41.78
C LEU A 664 -0.47 2.75 40.89
N GLU A 665 -0.67 1.44 40.87
CA GLU A 665 0.04 0.52 39.98
C GLU A 665 -0.22 0.87 38.51
N CYS A 666 -1.49 0.99 38.10
CA CYS A 666 -1.85 1.36 36.74
C CYS A 666 -1.27 2.72 36.33
N ARG A 667 -1.31 3.73 37.22
CA ARG A 667 -0.68 5.03 36.97
C ARG A 667 0.82 4.90 36.73
N ARG A 668 1.53 4.22 37.63
CA ARG A 668 2.98 4.03 37.54
C ARG A 668 3.36 3.33 36.24
N ASP A 669 2.67 2.25 35.91
CA ASP A 669 2.98 1.43 34.75
C ASP A 669 2.66 2.16 33.45
N GLY A 670 1.54 2.89 33.39
CA GLY A 670 1.19 3.76 32.27
C GLY A 670 2.25 4.82 31.99
N LEU A 671 2.64 5.58 33.01
CA LEU A 671 3.68 6.63 32.88
C LEU A 671 5.05 6.05 32.51
N ARG A 672 5.42 4.89 33.07
CA ARG A 672 6.69 4.22 32.73
C ARG A 672 6.72 3.77 31.28
N ASN A 673 5.61 3.22 30.77
CA ASN A 673 5.57 2.57 29.47
C ASN A 673 5.11 3.48 28.33
N ILE A 674 4.67 4.71 28.60
CA ILE A 674 4.09 5.62 27.59
C ILE A 674 5.05 5.93 26.43
N HIS A 675 6.35 5.97 26.71
CA HIS A 675 7.41 6.20 25.72
C HIS A 675 7.38 5.18 24.56
N ARG A 676 6.76 4.01 24.75
CA ARG A 676 6.56 3.00 23.70
C ARG A 676 5.65 3.46 22.56
N PHE A 677 4.85 4.50 22.79
CA PHE A 677 3.98 5.12 21.79
C PHE A 677 4.54 6.48 21.33
N SER A 678 5.85 6.70 21.44
CA SER A 678 6.52 7.90 20.95
C SER A 678 7.13 7.70 19.57
N TRP A 679 7.28 8.78 18.81
CA TRP A 679 7.95 8.76 17.51
C TRP A 679 9.40 8.23 17.56
N PRO A 680 10.25 8.60 18.54
CA PRO A 680 11.59 8.01 18.66
C PRO A 680 11.57 6.49 18.88
N HIS A 681 10.62 5.97 19.66
CA HIS A 681 10.48 4.52 19.82
C HIS A 681 9.99 3.84 18.53
N HIS A 682 9.03 4.46 17.83
CA HIS A 682 8.57 4.00 16.53
C HIS A 682 9.73 3.86 15.53
N CYS A 683 10.55 4.91 15.36
CA CYS A 683 11.67 4.90 14.43
C CYS A 683 12.73 3.84 14.78
N ARG A 684 13.02 3.64 16.07
CA ARG A 684 13.94 2.57 16.51
C ARG A 684 13.42 1.17 16.18
N LEU A 685 12.16 0.90 16.47
CA LEU A 685 11.53 -0.38 16.11
C LEU A 685 11.51 -0.57 14.60
N TYR A 686 11.15 0.48 13.85
CA TYR A 686 11.13 0.47 12.40
C TYR A 686 12.50 0.10 11.82
N LEU A 687 13.56 0.82 12.18
CA LEU A 687 14.92 0.55 11.69
C LEU A 687 15.44 -0.82 12.14
N SER A 688 15.12 -1.24 13.37
CA SER A 688 15.47 -2.59 13.86
C SER A 688 14.79 -3.69 13.03
N HIS A 689 13.53 -3.49 12.66
CA HIS A 689 12.79 -4.44 11.83
C HIS A 689 13.28 -4.47 10.39
N VAL A 690 13.60 -3.32 9.81
CA VAL A 690 14.22 -3.25 8.48
C VAL A 690 15.56 -3.98 8.51
N ALA A 691 16.45 -3.66 9.45
CA ALA A 691 17.76 -4.30 9.55
C ALA A 691 17.69 -5.82 9.79
N ALA A 692 16.69 -6.31 10.52
CA ALA A 692 16.57 -7.73 10.88
C ALA A 692 15.78 -8.59 9.87
N ASN A 693 15.00 -7.98 8.96
CA ASN A 693 14.10 -8.73 8.08
C ASN A 693 14.26 -8.38 6.59
N CYS A 694 14.96 -7.30 6.26
CA CYS A 694 15.25 -6.92 4.88
C CYS A 694 16.63 -7.43 4.47
N ASP A 695 16.69 -8.68 4.00
CA ASP A 695 17.90 -9.33 3.49
C ASP A 695 18.02 -9.15 1.97
N HIS A 696 17.71 -7.96 1.46
CA HIS A 696 17.77 -7.68 0.03
C HIS A 696 19.22 -7.79 -0.46
N PRO A 697 19.52 -8.45 -1.59
CA PRO A 697 20.83 -8.40 -2.19
C PRO A 697 21.18 -6.94 -2.42
N ALA A 698 22.23 -6.55 -1.73
CA ALA A 698 22.72 -5.20 -1.67
C ALA A 698 22.78 -4.52 -3.05
N PRO A 699 22.18 -3.32 -3.23
CA PRO A 699 22.21 -2.60 -4.50
C PRO A 699 23.64 -2.20 -4.92
N HIS A 700 24.59 -2.20 -3.97
CA HIS A 700 25.95 -1.66 -4.13
C HIS A 700 26.89 -2.43 -5.07
N GLN A 701 26.52 -3.61 -5.58
CA GLN A 701 27.40 -4.36 -6.48
C GLN A 701 27.00 -4.34 -7.96
N LEU A 702 25.74 -4.04 -8.31
CA LEU A 702 25.21 -4.36 -9.66
C LEU A 702 24.68 -3.16 -10.45
N LEU A 703 24.09 -2.14 -9.80
CA LEU A 703 23.59 -0.96 -10.51
C LEU A 703 24.70 0.08 -10.64
N ARG A 704 25.39 0.08 -11.78
CA ARG A 704 26.34 1.14 -12.13
C ARG A 704 25.56 2.28 -12.76
N VAL A 705 25.77 3.46 -12.22
CA VAL A 705 25.35 4.69 -12.86
C VAL A 705 26.54 5.21 -13.67
N PRO A 706 26.41 5.42 -14.99
CA PRO A 706 27.45 6.11 -15.76
C PRO A 706 27.66 7.53 -15.23
N ALA A 707 28.91 7.97 -15.13
CA ALA A 707 29.20 9.38 -14.85
C ALA A 707 28.49 10.28 -15.87
N SER A 708 27.88 11.37 -15.42
CA SER A 708 27.22 12.33 -16.31
C SER A 708 28.21 12.75 -17.40
N PRO A 709 27.86 12.70 -18.70
CA PRO A 709 28.74 13.19 -19.74
C PRO A 709 28.95 14.69 -19.50
N ARG A 710 30.10 15.05 -18.92
CA ARG A 710 30.56 16.44 -18.89
C ARG A 710 30.46 16.94 -20.31
N ALA A 711 29.77 18.07 -20.50
CA ALA A 711 29.66 18.73 -21.79
C ALA A 711 31.08 18.88 -22.36
N ALA A 712 31.43 18.00 -23.30
CA ALA A 712 32.71 18.07 -23.96
C ALA A 712 32.69 19.40 -24.71
N SER A 713 33.49 20.34 -24.24
CA SER A 713 33.86 21.52 -25.01
C SER A 713 34.29 21.02 -26.38
N ALA A 714 33.70 21.60 -27.43
CA ALA A 714 34.05 21.34 -28.80
C ALA A 714 35.47 21.86 -29.05
N ASP A 715 36.48 21.11 -28.61
CA ASP A 715 37.86 21.11 -29.10
C ASP A 715 38.68 20.09 -28.31
N GLY A 716 39.29 19.14 -29.01
CA GLY A 716 40.57 18.54 -28.59
C GLY A 716 40.58 17.07 -28.16
N SER A 717 40.99 16.22 -29.11
CA SER A 717 41.76 14.97 -28.95
C SER A 717 41.06 13.69 -28.47
N LEU A 718 41.01 12.73 -29.40
CA LEU A 718 40.67 11.30 -29.28
C LEU A 718 41.57 10.48 -28.31
N SER A 719 42.28 11.13 -27.38
CA SER A 719 43.24 10.47 -26.48
C SER A 719 42.69 10.12 -25.09
N ASP A 720 41.51 10.62 -24.70
CA ASP A 720 40.98 10.41 -23.33
C ASP A 720 40.13 9.14 -23.16
N SER A 721 39.68 8.49 -24.24
CA SER A 721 38.90 7.24 -24.16
C SER A 721 39.74 5.98 -23.88
N LEU A 722 41.06 6.09 -23.70
CA LEU A 722 41.95 4.96 -23.39
C LEU A 722 42.46 4.92 -21.94
N ARG A 723 42.08 5.90 -21.09
CA ARG A 723 42.51 5.93 -19.67
C ARG A 723 41.62 5.16 -18.70
N GLY A 724 40.48 4.62 -19.14
CA GLY A 724 39.57 3.82 -18.32
C GLY A 724 40.01 2.36 -18.07
N LEU A 725 41.16 1.93 -18.60
CA LEU A 725 41.75 0.62 -18.36
C LEU A 725 43.05 0.74 -17.56
N SER A 726 42.97 1.30 -16.33
CA SER A 726 44.04 1.10 -15.35
C SER A 726 43.83 -0.26 -14.66
N ILE A 727 44.44 -1.30 -15.22
CA ILE A 727 44.60 -2.58 -14.52
C ILE A 727 45.66 -2.37 -13.44
N SER A 728 45.24 -2.23 -12.19
CA SER A 728 46.13 -2.33 -11.03
C SER A 728 46.50 -3.80 -10.84
N ILE A 729 47.71 -4.18 -11.21
CA ILE A 729 48.30 -5.46 -10.81
C ILE A 729 48.93 -5.24 -9.44
N ASP A 730 48.23 -5.65 -8.39
CA ASP A 730 48.83 -5.77 -7.07
C ASP A 730 49.63 -7.08 -7.03
N VAL A 731 50.96 -6.97 -7.06
CA VAL A 731 51.86 -8.10 -6.81
C VAL A 731 52.36 -7.98 -5.38
N SER A 732 51.62 -8.55 -4.45
CA SER A 732 52.09 -8.73 -3.07
C SER A 732 51.50 -10.00 -2.43
N HIS A 733 52.12 -11.15 -2.69
CA HIS A 733 52.58 -12.04 -1.62
C HIS A 733 53.33 -13.28 -2.13
N ASP A 734 54.56 -13.38 -1.64
CA ASP A 734 55.37 -14.56 -1.29
C ASP A 734 55.14 -15.92 -1.97
N LEU A 735 56.21 -16.32 -2.68
CA LEU A 735 56.54 -17.71 -2.91
C LEU A 735 56.71 -18.49 -1.59
N LYS A 736 55.81 -19.42 -1.32
CA LYS A 736 56.14 -20.68 -0.64
C LYS A 736 55.52 -21.88 -1.38
N THR A 737 56.39 -22.49 -2.19
CA THR A 737 56.46 -23.90 -2.61
C THR A 737 55.30 -24.85 -2.23
N GLY A 738 54.67 -25.39 -3.27
CA GLY A 738 53.87 -26.62 -3.27
C GLY A 738 53.58 -27.02 -4.72
N ALA A 739 54.58 -27.57 -5.41
CA ALA A 739 54.49 -27.96 -6.82
C ALA A 739 53.62 -29.22 -7.00
N GLY A 740 52.60 -29.17 -7.87
CA GLY A 740 51.85 -30.37 -8.23
C GLY A 740 50.71 -30.25 -9.25
N GLU A 741 49.93 -29.15 -9.29
CA GLU A 741 48.65 -29.17 -10.05
C GLU A 741 48.31 -27.89 -10.84
N SER A 742 49.24 -26.95 -11.02
CA SER A 742 48.92 -25.64 -11.62
C SER A 742 49.12 -25.55 -13.15
N ALA A 743 49.89 -26.46 -13.76
CA ALA A 743 50.22 -26.33 -15.19
C ALA A 743 49.04 -26.65 -16.14
N ALA A 744 48.14 -27.55 -15.74
CA ALA A 744 46.96 -27.92 -16.55
C ALA A 744 45.89 -26.81 -16.54
N ALA A 745 45.64 -26.19 -15.39
CA ALA A 745 44.70 -25.09 -15.24
C ALA A 745 45.17 -23.81 -15.98
N ILE A 746 46.48 -23.54 -15.95
CA ILE A 746 47.08 -22.41 -16.67
C ILE A 746 47.03 -22.63 -18.18
N MET A 747 47.28 -23.85 -18.66
CA MET A 747 47.18 -24.19 -20.09
C MET A 747 45.74 -24.19 -20.61
N ASP A 748 44.77 -24.54 -19.77
CA ASP A 748 43.34 -24.48 -20.12
C ASP A 748 42.82 -23.03 -20.14
N ALA A 749 43.29 -22.17 -19.23
CA ALA A 749 43.04 -20.74 -19.26
C ALA A 749 43.69 -20.04 -20.47
N LEU A 750 44.88 -20.49 -20.90
CA LEU A 750 45.55 -19.98 -22.10
C LEU A 750 44.89 -20.47 -23.40
N ARG A 751 44.31 -21.67 -23.42
CA ARG A 751 43.51 -22.16 -24.57
C ARG A 751 42.20 -21.40 -24.71
N ARG A 752 41.51 -21.11 -23.59
CA ARG A 752 40.32 -20.24 -23.59
C ARG A 752 40.64 -18.81 -24.04
N ARG A 753 41.82 -18.28 -23.71
CA ARG A 753 42.30 -16.97 -24.20
C ARG A 753 42.75 -16.97 -25.67
N ARG A 754 43.26 -18.09 -26.21
CA ARG A 754 43.58 -18.19 -27.65
C ARG A 754 42.33 -18.26 -28.52
N ALA A 755 41.24 -18.87 -28.04
CA ALA A 755 39.95 -18.83 -28.73
C ALA A 755 39.36 -17.41 -28.80
N ALA A 756 39.70 -16.52 -27.85
CA ALA A 756 39.33 -15.11 -27.89
C ALA A 756 40.18 -14.26 -28.87
N ALA A 757 41.33 -14.77 -29.32
CA ALA A 757 42.23 -14.09 -30.25
C ALA A 757 41.90 -14.34 -31.73
N ASP A 758 41.01 -15.30 -32.03
CA ASP A 758 40.47 -15.56 -33.38
C ASP A 758 39.18 -14.77 -33.68
N ARG A 759 38.85 -13.74 -32.89
CA ARG A 759 37.74 -12.83 -33.23
C ARG A 759 38.10 -12.05 -34.50
N PRO A 760 37.24 -12.05 -35.54
CA PRO A 760 37.49 -11.26 -36.74
C PRO A 760 37.62 -9.78 -36.36
N ALA A 761 38.58 -9.09 -36.97
CA ALA A 761 38.90 -7.68 -36.73
C ALA A 761 37.69 -6.72 -36.89
N SER A 762 36.57 -7.18 -37.46
CA SER A 762 35.31 -6.43 -37.57
C SER A 762 34.53 -6.30 -36.26
N ALA A 763 34.67 -7.20 -35.29
CA ALA A 763 33.97 -7.12 -34.00
C ALA A 763 34.56 -6.03 -33.08
N ALA A 764 35.87 -5.85 -33.09
CA ALA A 764 36.56 -4.81 -32.31
C ALA A 764 36.29 -3.40 -32.85
N ALA A 765 36.11 -3.24 -34.17
CA ALA A 765 35.72 -1.97 -34.78
C ALA A 765 34.22 -1.64 -34.55
N ARG A 766 33.34 -2.65 -34.47
CA ARG A 766 31.90 -2.48 -34.17
C ARG A 766 31.63 -2.08 -32.71
N ALA A 767 32.43 -2.59 -31.77
CA ALA A 767 32.33 -2.24 -30.35
C ALA A 767 32.58 -0.73 -30.07
N ALA A 768 33.32 -0.03 -30.94
CA ALA A 768 33.65 1.39 -30.76
C ALA A 768 32.48 2.35 -31.06
N GLY A 769 31.42 1.90 -31.77
CA GLY A 769 30.24 2.72 -32.12
C GLY A 769 28.95 2.41 -31.34
N PHE A 770 28.97 1.36 -30.51
CA PHE A 770 27.81 0.81 -29.78
C PHE A 770 28.01 0.88 -28.25
N ALA A 771 28.56 2.00 -27.77
CA ALA A 771 28.62 2.27 -26.34
C ALA A 771 27.33 2.99 -25.89
N PRO A 772 26.62 2.51 -24.85
CA PRO A 772 25.43 3.17 -24.33
C PRO A 772 25.65 4.66 -23.98
N GLY A 773 26.86 5.02 -23.54
CA GLY A 773 27.23 6.40 -23.21
C GLY A 773 27.27 7.38 -24.39
N LEU A 774 27.08 6.91 -25.63
CA LEU A 774 26.96 7.76 -26.83
C LEU A 774 25.49 8.05 -27.21
N ARG A 775 24.53 7.29 -26.68
CA ARG A 775 23.11 7.44 -27.00
C ARG A 775 22.48 8.52 -26.12
N GLN A 776 21.60 9.32 -26.71
CA GLN A 776 20.89 10.40 -26.02
C GLN A 776 19.39 10.11 -25.85
N SER A 777 18.85 9.21 -26.67
CA SER A 777 17.45 8.78 -26.69
C SER A 777 17.34 7.32 -27.16
N LEU A 778 16.19 6.68 -26.93
CA LEU A 778 15.94 5.28 -27.32
C LEU A 778 14.63 5.13 -28.10
N ILE A 779 14.65 4.26 -29.10
CA ILE A 779 13.46 3.63 -29.69
C ILE A 779 13.38 2.20 -29.17
N VAL A 780 12.24 1.83 -28.59
CA VAL A 780 11.93 0.49 -28.13
C VAL A 780 10.84 -0.10 -29.02
N LEU A 781 11.16 -1.14 -29.77
CA LEU A 781 10.22 -1.90 -30.58
C LEU A 781 9.60 -3.02 -29.73
N ALA A 782 8.40 -2.80 -29.21
CA ALA A 782 7.69 -3.74 -28.33
C ALA A 782 6.52 -4.44 -29.06
N VAL A 783 6.84 -5.15 -30.15
CA VAL A 783 5.87 -5.85 -31.01
C VAL A 783 6.34 -7.27 -31.34
N ASP A 784 5.44 -8.25 -31.25
CA ASP A 784 5.76 -9.67 -31.41
C ASP A 784 5.16 -10.34 -32.66
N CYS A 785 4.40 -9.59 -33.47
CA CYS A 785 3.79 -9.96 -34.76
C CYS A 785 3.58 -11.47 -35.00
N TYR A 786 2.38 -11.96 -34.69
CA TYR A 786 2.00 -13.37 -34.86
C TYR A 786 0.65 -13.56 -35.58
N GLY A 787 0.53 -14.70 -36.24
CA GLY A 787 -0.70 -15.20 -36.85
C GLY A 787 -1.67 -15.79 -35.82
N GLY A 788 -2.83 -16.25 -36.30
CA GLY A 788 -3.88 -16.75 -35.42
C GLY A 788 -3.58 -18.10 -34.75
N ASP A 789 -2.59 -18.82 -35.24
CA ASP A 789 -2.03 -20.04 -34.65
C ASP A 789 -0.84 -19.79 -33.72
N GLY A 790 -0.56 -18.52 -33.41
CA GLY A 790 0.56 -18.11 -32.55
C GLY A 790 1.94 -18.15 -33.23
N LYS A 791 2.03 -18.48 -34.53
CA LYS A 791 3.31 -18.47 -35.26
C LYS A 791 3.71 -17.08 -35.71
N LEU A 792 5.01 -16.88 -35.86
CA LEU A 792 5.61 -15.62 -36.30
C LEU A 792 5.09 -15.20 -37.69
N ASP A 793 4.63 -13.94 -37.80
CA ASP A 793 4.37 -13.27 -39.08
C ASP A 793 5.58 -12.40 -39.43
N ALA A 794 6.51 -12.98 -40.20
CA ALA A 794 7.77 -12.35 -40.53
C ALA A 794 7.61 -11.11 -41.44
N GLU A 795 6.58 -11.05 -42.30
CA GLU A 795 6.37 -9.90 -43.18
C GLU A 795 5.95 -8.66 -42.37
N ARG A 796 5.03 -8.83 -41.43
CA ARG A 796 4.60 -7.74 -40.55
C ARG A 796 5.68 -7.33 -39.57
N LEU A 797 6.41 -8.28 -39.00
CA LEU A 797 7.55 -7.97 -38.14
C LEU A 797 8.62 -7.17 -38.89
N LYS A 798 8.93 -7.58 -40.13
CA LYS A 798 9.91 -6.89 -40.97
C LYS A 798 9.52 -5.43 -41.20
N LYS A 799 8.25 -5.13 -41.51
CA LYS A 799 7.76 -3.74 -41.66
C LYS A 799 8.05 -2.89 -40.43
N ALA A 800 7.86 -3.46 -39.22
CA ALA A 800 8.09 -2.75 -37.97
C ALA A 800 9.59 -2.59 -37.65
N VAL A 801 10.41 -3.61 -37.93
CA VAL A 801 11.87 -3.59 -37.76
C VAL A 801 12.53 -2.57 -38.70
N ASP A 802 12.19 -2.60 -40.00
CA ASP A 802 12.72 -1.68 -41.00
C ASP A 802 12.41 -0.22 -40.63
N MET A 803 11.21 0.03 -40.09
CA MET A 803 10.79 1.34 -39.62
C MET A 803 11.64 1.85 -38.44
N ALA A 804 11.88 1.00 -37.44
CA ALA A 804 12.68 1.36 -36.27
C ALA A 804 14.15 1.61 -36.63
N LEU A 805 14.75 0.72 -37.45
CA LEU A 805 16.15 0.83 -37.87
C LEU A 805 16.38 2.03 -38.80
N ALA A 806 15.44 2.33 -39.71
CA ALA A 806 15.52 3.53 -40.55
C ALA A 806 15.49 4.82 -39.74
N ALA A 807 14.68 4.89 -38.68
CA ALA A 807 14.65 6.03 -37.77
C ALA A 807 15.97 6.17 -36.98
N GLY A 808 16.52 5.07 -36.47
CA GLY A 808 17.82 5.04 -35.80
C GLY A 808 18.96 5.54 -36.71
N ALA A 809 18.97 5.09 -37.97
CA ALA A 809 19.96 5.52 -38.97
C ALA A 809 19.87 7.02 -39.30
N ALA A 810 18.66 7.56 -39.42
CA ALA A 810 18.43 8.98 -39.71
C ALA A 810 18.92 9.92 -38.59
N ALA A 811 18.94 9.44 -37.34
CA ALA A 811 19.35 10.22 -36.17
C ALA A 811 20.88 10.23 -35.90
N GLY A 812 21.69 9.69 -36.82
CA GLY A 812 23.15 9.83 -36.79
C GLY A 812 23.83 9.18 -35.57
N GLY A 813 23.32 8.04 -35.11
CA GLY A 813 23.91 7.28 -33.99
C GLY A 813 23.63 7.82 -32.58
N ARG A 814 22.84 8.91 -32.45
CA ARG A 814 22.38 9.41 -31.15
C ARG A 814 21.19 8.64 -30.59
N LEU A 815 20.44 7.96 -31.46
CA LEU A 815 19.25 7.20 -31.13
C LEU A 815 19.59 5.72 -31.03
N GLY A 816 19.38 5.12 -29.86
CA GLY A 816 19.56 3.69 -29.66
C GLY A 816 18.30 2.91 -30.06
N CYS A 817 18.47 1.67 -30.50
CA CYS A 817 17.38 0.77 -30.89
C CYS A 817 17.34 -0.45 -29.96
N VAL A 818 16.19 -0.71 -29.33
CA VAL A 818 15.95 -1.84 -28.44
C VAL A 818 14.77 -2.67 -28.94
N LEU A 819 14.90 -3.98 -29.00
CA LEU A 819 13.77 -4.89 -29.26
C LEU A 819 13.21 -5.39 -27.92
N SER A 820 11.89 -5.41 -27.74
CA SER A 820 11.24 -5.95 -26.55
C SER A 820 10.15 -6.97 -26.90
N THR A 821 10.41 -8.23 -26.56
CA THR A 821 9.66 -9.38 -27.08
C THR A 821 9.33 -10.42 -26.02
N GLY A 822 8.21 -11.14 -26.22
CA GLY A 822 7.86 -12.36 -25.50
C GLY A 822 8.68 -13.60 -25.91
N MET A 823 9.46 -13.51 -27.00
CA MET A 823 10.28 -14.60 -27.55
C MET A 823 11.55 -14.84 -26.74
N THR A 824 12.09 -16.06 -26.77
CA THR A 824 13.42 -16.34 -26.20
C THR A 824 14.52 -15.63 -27.01
N ILE A 825 15.73 -15.54 -26.47
CA ILE A 825 16.88 -14.95 -27.19
C ILE A 825 17.12 -15.65 -28.54
N ALA A 826 17.03 -16.98 -28.58
CA ALA A 826 17.19 -17.75 -29.82
C ALA A 826 16.06 -17.46 -30.81
N GLU A 827 14.80 -17.51 -30.34
CA GLU A 827 13.63 -17.21 -31.18
C GLU A 827 13.67 -15.78 -31.74
N ALA A 828 14.11 -14.79 -30.93
CA ALA A 828 14.24 -13.40 -31.35
C ALA A 828 15.34 -13.24 -32.41
N ALA A 829 16.48 -13.92 -32.26
CA ALA A 829 17.54 -13.92 -33.25
C ALA A 829 17.08 -14.53 -34.60
N ASP A 830 16.36 -15.66 -34.53
CA ASP A 830 15.78 -16.31 -35.71
C ASP A 830 14.73 -15.42 -36.39
N ALA A 831 13.88 -14.73 -35.61
CA ALA A 831 12.87 -13.81 -36.11
C ALA A 831 13.49 -12.60 -36.83
N LEU A 832 14.57 -12.03 -36.27
CA LEU A 832 15.33 -10.95 -36.92
C LEU A 832 16.03 -11.44 -38.20
N GLY A 833 16.59 -12.64 -38.18
CA GLY A 833 17.15 -13.29 -39.37
C GLY A 833 16.12 -13.46 -40.49
N ALA A 834 14.89 -13.90 -40.15
CA ALA A 834 13.78 -13.99 -41.10
C ALA A 834 13.37 -12.62 -41.67
N CYS A 835 13.55 -11.54 -40.91
CA CYS A 835 13.32 -10.17 -41.37
C CYS A 835 14.49 -9.59 -42.19
N SER A 836 15.59 -10.33 -42.38
CA SER A 836 16.85 -9.83 -42.97
C SER A 836 17.52 -8.71 -42.14
N ALA A 837 17.29 -8.68 -40.84
CA ALA A 837 17.93 -7.76 -39.90
C ALA A 837 19.01 -8.48 -39.08
N ASP A 838 20.18 -7.87 -38.92
CA ASP A 838 21.23 -8.37 -38.05
C ASP A 838 20.86 -8.07 -36.58
N PRO A 839 20.82 -9.06 -35.67
CA PRO A 839 20.62 -8.80 -34.23
C PRO A 839 21.60 -7.77 -33.67
N ALA A 840 22.82 -7.67 -34.20
CA ALA A 840 23.81 -6.68 -33.80
C ALA A 840 23.45 -5.23 -34.21
N ALA A 841 22.38 -5.02 -34.98
CA ALA A 841 21.84 -3.69 -35.26
C ALA A 841 21.09 -3.08 -34.06
N PHE A 842 20.72 -3.90 -33.07
CA PHE A 842 20.07 -3.45 -31.84
C PHE A 842 21.09 -3.28 -30.70
N ASP A 843 20.94 -2.21 -29.92
CA ASP A 843 21.78 -1.94 -28.75
C ASP A 843 21.46 -2.91 -27.59
N ALA A 844 20.20 -3.35 -27.47
CA ALA A 844 19.77 -4.39 -26.53
C ALA A 844 18.53 -5.15 -27.02
N LEU A 845 18.36 -6.39 -26.57
CA LEU A 845 17.16 -7.21 -26.73
C LEU A 845 16.60 -7.56 -25.34
N ILE A 846 15.35 -7.19 -25.09
CA ILE A 846 14.56 -7.61 -23.93
C ILE A 846 13.74 -8.81 -24.38
N CYS A 847 14.06 -10.00 -23.87
CA CYS A 847 13.48 -11.27 -24.30
C CYS A 847 12.69 -11.94 -23.16
N SER A 848 11.95 -13.01 -23.50
CA SER A 848 11.21 -13.83 -22.56
C SER A 848 10.27 -13.00 -21.68
N SER A 849 9.55 -12.05 -22.30
CA SER A 849 8.65 -11.10 -21.64
C SER A 849 9.34 -10.20 -20.59
N GLY A 850 10.65 -9.98 -20.75
CA GLY A 850 11.49 -9.20 -19.85
C GLY A 850 12.15 -9.99 -18.72
N ALA A 851 12.17 -11.32 -18.80
CA ALA A 851 12.98 -12.16 -17.91
C ALA A 851 14.47 -12.15 -18.27
N GLU A 852 14.79 -11.88 -19.54
CA GLU A 852 16.14 -11.95 -20.07
C GLU A 852 16.48 -10.66 -20.80
N LEU A 853 17.73 -10.21 -20.64
CA LEU A 853 18.28 -9.07 -21.35
C LEU A 853 19.53 -9.54 -22.09
N CYS A 854 19.72 -9.10 -23.33
CA CYS A 854 20.85 -9.46 -24.16
C CYS A 854 21.43 -8.20 -24.80
N TYR A 855 22.76 -8.14 -24.93
CA TYR A 855 23.48 -7.09 -25.65
C TYR A 855 24.16 -7.71 -26.89
N PRO A 856 23.48 -7.77 -28.06
CA PRO A 856 23.92 -8.58 -29.21
C PRO A 856 25.31 -8.24 -29.75
N TRP A 857 25.73 -6.98 -29.61
CA TRP A 857 27.04 -6.49 -30.02
C TRP A 857 28.18 -7.00 -29.11
N LYS A 858 27.89 -7.41 -27.87
CA LYS A 858 28.83 -8.03 -26.92
C LYS A 858 28.82 -9.54 -27.09
N GLU A 859 27.66 -10.14 -26.89
CA GLU A 859 27.43 -11.57 -26.96
C GLU A 859 25.93 -11.83 -27.10
N LEU A 860 25.55 -12.79 -27.96
CA LEU A 860 24.15 -13.20 -28.13
C LEU A 860 23.75 -14.21 -27.03
N ALA A 861 23.87 -13.78 -25.78
CA ALA A 861 23.52 -14.54 -24.58
C ALA A 861 22.84 -13.63 -23.54
N ALA A 862 22.21 -14.23 -22.54
CA ALA A 862 21.60 -13.51 -21.43
C ALA A 862 22.67 -12.80 -20.59
N ASP A 863 22.41 -11.56 -20.21
CA ASP A 863 23.28 -10.74 -19.38
C ASP A 863 23.26 -11.22 -17.92
N GLU A 864 24.44 -11.54 -17.39
CA GLU A 864 24.59 -12.07 -16.03
C GLU A 864 24.21 -11.06 -14.94
N GLU A 865 24.49 -9.76 -15.16
CA GLU A 865 24.15 -8.71 -14.18
C GLU A 865 22.64 -8.53 -14.07
N TYR A 866 21.94 -8.47 -15.21
CA TYR A 866 20.47 -8.44 -15.24
C TYR A 866 19.85 -9.71 -14.68
N ALA A 867 20.40 -10.89 -15.02
CA ALA A 867 19.94 -12.17 -14.45
C ALA A 867 20.06 -12.17 -12.92
N GLY A 868 21.16 -11.64 -12.37
CA GLY A 868 21.33 -11.43 -10.93
C GLY A 868 20.28 -10.48 -10.34
N HIS A 869 19.99 -9.38 -11.04
CA HIS A 869 18.98 -8.39 -10.64
C HIS A 869 17.57 -9.00 -10.54
N VAL A 870 17.15 -9.82 -11.50
CA VAL A 870 15.80 -10.42 -11.49
C VAL A 870 15.69 -11.71 -10.67
N SER A 871 16.81 -12.26 -10.18
CA SER A 871 16.83 -13.53 -9.43
C SER A 871 16.23 -13.44 -8.02
N PHE A 872 16.13 -12.24 -7.45
CA PHE A 872 15.71 -12.09 -6.06
C PHE A 872 14.30 -12.67 -5.82
N ARG A 873 14.22 -13.64 -4.90
CA ARG A 873 12.99 -14.38 -4.52
C ARG A 873 12.28 -15.10 -5.66
N TRP A 874 12.98 -15.39 -6.75
CA TRP A 874 12.45 -16.21 -7.83
C TRP A 874 12.17 -17.64 -7.34
N PRO A 875 10.93 -18.17 -7.47
CA PRO A 875 10.61 -19.52 -6.98
C PRO A 875 11.27 -20.67 -7.75
N GLY A 876 11.71 -20.43 -8.99
CA GLY A 876 12.38 -21.40 -9.85
C GLY A 876 11.56 -22.69 -10.07
N ALA A 877 12.20 -23.83 -9.93
CA ALA A 877 11.60 -25.14 -10.23
C ALA A 877 10.30 -25.43 -9.44
N HIS A 878 10.09 -24.81 -8.28
CA HIS A 878 8.90 -25.05 -7.46
C HIS A 878 7.62 -24.44 -8.06
N VAL A 879 7.72 -23.26 -8.71
CA VAL A 879 6.57 -22.73 -9.43
C VAL A 879 6.34 -23.51 -10.73
N ARG A 880 7.41 -24.13 -11.28
CA ARG A 880 7.33 -24.91 -12.53
C ARG A 880 6.35 -26.08 -12.44
N SER A 881 6.33 -26.79 -11.32
CA SER A 881 5.41 -27.90 -11.09
C SER A 881 4.00 -27.45 -10.68
N ALA A 882 3.88 -26.28 -10.06
CA ALA A 882 2.61 -25.76 -9.56
C ALA A 882 1.70 -25.21 -10.67
N VAL A 883 2.28 -24.53 -11.66
CA VAL A 883 1.52 -23.80 -12.71
C VAL A 883 0.61 -24.72 -13.54
N PRO A 884 1.05 -25.89 -14.05
CA PRO A 884 0.16 -26.78 -14.77
C PRO A 884 -1.06 -27.17 -13.92
N ARG A 885 -0.87 -27.51 -12.64
CA ARG A 885 -1.96 -27.91 -11.74
C ARG A 885 -2.96 -26.78 -11.50
N LEU A 886 -2.49 -25.54 -11.34
CA LEU A 886 -3.31 -24.40 -10.94
C LEU A 886 -3.88 -23.62 -12.12
N GLY A 887 -3.22 -23.66 -13.28
CA GLY A 887 -3.56 -22.86 -14.46
C GLY A 887 -4.52 -23.51 -15.45
N LYS A 888 -4.79 -24.82 -15.31
CA LYS A 888 -5.78 -25.53 -16.12
C LYS A 888 -7.21 -25.18 -15.69
N ALA A 889 -8.13 -25.12 -16.66
CA ALA A 889 -9.56 -24.99 -16.40
C ALA A 889 -10.13 -26.28 -15.77
N ASP A 890 -11.28 -26.18 -15.12
CA ASP A 890 -11.91 -27.33 -14.47
C ASP A 890 -12.29 -28.41 -15.51
N GLY A 891 -11.81 -29.63 -15.30
CA GLY A 891 -12.01 -30.76 -16.22
C GLY A 891 -11.05 -30.81 -17.42
N ALA A 892 -10.07 -29.91 -17.51
CA ALA A 892 -9.01 -29.96 -18.52
C ALA A 892 -7.97 -31.06 -18.21
N GLN A 893 -7.36 -31.62 -19.25
CA GLN A 893 -6.32 -32.65 -19.15
C GLN A 893 -4.96 -32.04 -18.89
N GLU A 894 -4.00 -32.85 -18.42
CA GLU A 894 -2.64 -32.37 -18.15
C GLU A 894 -1.89 -31.88 -19.39
N ALA A 895 -2.20 -32.42 -20.56
CA ALA A 895 -1.65 -31.96 -21.83
C ALA A 895 -2.15 -30.57 -22.27
N ASP A 896 -3.22 -30.05 -21.68
CA ASP A 896 -3.82 -28.76 -22.10
C ASP A 896 -2.99 -27.54 -21.66
N LEU A 897 -2.12 -27.70 -20.66
CA LEU A 897 -1.12 -26.72 -20.23
C LEU A 897 0.17 -27.45 -19.84
N ALA A 898 1.01 -27.72 -20.82
CA ALA A 898 2.25 -28.49 -20.67
C ALA A 898 3.49 -27.60 -20.76
N ALA A 899 4.57 -27.96 -20.07
CA ALA A 899 5.82 -27.20 -20.14
C ALA A 899 6.41 -27.22 -21.56
N ASP A 900 6.77 -26.05 -22.07
CA ASP A 900 7.51 -25.87 -23.33
C ASP A 900 9.00 -25.80 -22.99
N ASP A 901 9.64 -26.96 -22.88
CA ASP A 901 11.03 -27.08 -22.43
C ASP A 901 12.02 -26.33 -23.33
N ALA A 902 11.71 -26.17 -24.63
CA ALA A 902 12.53 -25.44 -25.58
C ALA A 902 12.49 -23.92 -25.36
N ALA A 903 11.39 -23.41 -24.81
CA ALA A 903 11.20 -22.00 -24.49
C ALA A 903 11.49 -21.66 -23.01
N CYS A 904 11.82 -22.66 -22.19
CA CYS A 904 12.19 -22.45 -20.79
C CYS A 904 13.64 -21.98 -20.66
N SER A 905 13.88 -21.07 -19.72
CA SER A 905 15.20 -20.66 -19.26
C SER A 905 15.28 -20.66 -17.72
N ALA A 906 16.39 -20.18 -17.16
CA ALA A 906 16.58 -20.09 -15.71
C ALA A 906 15.55 -19.16 -15.05
N HIS A 907 15.14 -18.10 -15.75
CA HIS A 907 14.24 -17.05 -15.26
C HIS A 907 12.94 -16.93 -16.07
N CYS A 908 12.68 -17.88 -16.97
CA CYS A 908 11.41 -17.97 -17.67
C CYS A 908 10.94 -19.42 -17.72
N HIS A 909 9.75 -19.71 -17.21
CA HIS A 909 9.10 -21.00 -17.38
C HIS A 909 7.94 -20.85 -18.34
N ALA A 910 8.08 -21.41 -19.54
CA ALA A 910 7.10 -21.34 -20.61
C ALA A 910 6.22 -22.60 -20.63
N TYR A 911 4.93 -22.42 -20.92
CA TYR A 911 3.96 -23.50 -21.06
C TYR A 911 3.18 -23.33 -22.36
N ALA A 912 3.06 -24.41 -23.13
CA ALA A 912 2.17 -24.48 -24.28
C ALA A 912 0.73 -24.67 -23.79
N ALA A 913 -0.17 -23.81 -24.26
CA ALA A 913 -1.59 -23.86 -23.96
C ALA A 913 -2.36 -24.36 -25.19
N ALA A 914 -3.23 -25.37 -25.00
CA ALA A 914 -4.01 -25.97 -26.09
C ALA A 914 -5.17 -25.09 -26.60
N GLY A 915 -5.51 -24.02 -25.86
CA GLY A 915 -6.50 -23.01 -26.26
C GLY A 915 -7.12 -22.28 -25.07
N ALA A 916 -7.69 -21.09 -25.31
CA ALA A 916 -8.17 -20.19 -24.27
C ALA A 916 -9.27 -20.77 -23.35
N SER A 917 -10.12 -21.66 -23.87
CA SER A 917 -11.18 -22.31 -23.08
C SER A 917 -10.69 -23.40 -22.11
N LYS A 918 -9.43 -23.84 -22.26
CA LYS A 918 -8.82 -24.92 -21.46
C LYS A 918 -7.92 -24.43 -20.34
N VAL A 919 -7.65 -23.13 -20.30
CA VAL A 919 -6.76 -22.50 -19.33
C VAL A 919 -7.50 -21.40 -18.57
N LYS A 920 -7.03 -21.09 -17.38
CA LYS A 920 -7.54 -19.98 -16.57
C LYS A 920 -6.91 -18.66 -17.00
N LYS A 921 -7.57 -17.56 -16.65
CA LYS A 921 -7.05 -16.21 -16.87
C LYS A 921 -5.93 -15.87 -15.90
N VAL A 922 -5.11 -14.88 -16.25
CA VAL A 922 -3.95 -14.45 -15.47
C VAL A 922 -4.31 -14.11 -14.02
N ASP A 923 -5.40 -13.39 -13.78
CA ASP A 923 -5.82 -13.00 -12.43
C ASP A 923 -6.12 -14.23 -11.53
N SER A 924 -6.86 -15.21 -12.04
CA SER A 924 -7.16 -16.46 -11.32
C SER A 924 -5.91 -17.30 -11.02
N ILE A 925 -4.99 -17.40 -11.98
CA ILE A 925 -3.72 -18.12 -11.77
C ILE A 925 -2.86 -17.38 -10.72
N ARG A 926 -2.75 -16.05 -10.84
CA ARG A 926 -2.00 -15.21 -9.90
C ARG A 926 -2.54 -15.34 -8.48
N GLN A 927 -3.85 -15.27 -8.30
CA GLN A 927 -4.52 -15.49 -7.02
C GLN A 927 -4.16 -16.86 -6.42
N SER A 928 -4.28 -17.93 -7.21
CA SER A 928 -3.96 -19.30 -6.78
C SER A 928 -2.51 -19.48 -6.32
N LEU A 929 -1.58 -18.82 -7.00
CA LEU A 929 -0.15 -18.80 -6.68
C LEU A 929 0.12 -17.97 -5.42
N ARG A 930 -0.53 -16.80 -5.28
CA ARG A 930 -0.36 -15.90 -4.13
C ARG A 930 -0.70 -16.60 -2.82
N MET A 931 -1.84 -17.29 -2.76
CA MET A 931 -2.31 -18.06 -1.59
C MET A 931 -1.32 -19.14 -1.14
N ARG A 932 -0.48 -19.63 -2.04
CA ARG A 932 0.55 -20.67 -1.77
C ARG A 932 1.95 -20.10 -1.55
N GLY A 933 2.10 -18.77 -1.55
CA GLY A 933 3.37 -18.08 -1.34
C GLY A 933 4.27 -17.98 -2.57
N PHE A 934 3.78 -18.28 -3.78
CA PHE A 934 4.57 -18.05 -5.00
C PHE A 934 4.42 -16.60 -5.46
N ARG A 935 5.54 -15.97 -5.83
CA ARG A 935 5.61 -14.57 -6.27
C ARG A 935 6.27 -14.50 -7.65
N CYS A 936 5.48 -14.20 -8.67
CA CYS A 936 5.93 -14.19 -10.07
C CYS A 936 4.95 -13.39 -10.94
N ASN A 937 5.41 -12.95 -12.10
CA ASN A 937 4.56 -12.40 -13.14
C ASN A 937 4.15 -13.49 -14.14
N LEU A 938 2.98 -13.31 -14.74
CA LEU A 938 2.37 -14.22 -15.70
C LEU A 938 2.05 -13.42 -16.96
N VAL A 939 2.46 -13.93 -18.13
CA VAL A 939 2.21 -13.28 -19.41
C VAL A 939 1.78 -14.32 -20.44
N TYR A 940 0.55 -14.23 -20.95
CA TYR A 940 0.18 -14.97 -22.15
C TYR A 940 0.72 -14.25 -23.38
N THR A 941 1.38 -15.01 -24.24
CA THR A 941 2.01 -14.58 -25.48
C THR A 941 1.49 -15.40 -26.66
N ARG A 942 1.71 -14.90 -27.89
CA ARG A 942 1.41 -15.62 -29.14
C ARG A 942 -0.07 -16.05 -29.26
N ALA A 943 -1.00 -15.09 -29.19
CA ALA A 943 -2.43 -15.38 -29.33
C ALA A 943 -2.92 -16.46 -28.35
N CYS A 944 -2.59 -16.32 -27.07
CA CYS A 944 -2.95 -17.25 -25.99
C CYS A 944 -2.36 -18.67 -26.08
N THR A 945 -1.44 -18.96 -27.01
CA THR A 945 -0.87 -20.31 -27.16
C THR A 945 0.29 -20.59 -26.20
N ARG A 946 0.89 -19.56 -25.57
CA ARG A 946 2.00 -19.73 -24.63
C ARG A 946 1.81 -18.89 -23.37
N LEU A 947 2.00 -19.49 -22.21
CA LEU A 947 2.09 -18.80 -20.91
C LEU A 947 3.55 -18.72 -20.47
N ASN A 948 4.08 -17.51 -20.29
CA ASN A 948 5.38 -17.27 -19.68
C ASN A 948 5.19 -16.93 -18.19
N VAL A 949 5.94 -17.61 -17.34
CA VAL A 949 6.02 -17.35 -15.90
C VAL A 949 7.42 -16.85 -15.59
N ILE A 950 7.51 -15.62 -15.11
CA ILE A 950 8.78 -14.88 -14.95
C ILE A 950 8.90 -14.28 -13.54
N PRO A 951 10.11 -13.90 -13.08
CA PRO A 951 10.31 -13.29 -11.77
C PRO A 951 9.39 -12.10 -11.51
N LEU A 952 9.07 -11.89 -10.23
CA LEU A 952 8.27 -10.74 -9.82
C LEU A 952 8.93 -9.42 -10.25
N SER A 953 10.26 -9.35 -10.20
CA SER A 953 11.08 -8.21 -10.62
C SER A 953 11.24 -8.05 -12.14
N ALA A 954 10.86 -9.07 -12.91
CA ALA A 954 10.97 -9.08 -14.37
C ALA A 954 9.66 -8.68 -15.05
N SER A 955 9.76 -7.81 -16.07
CA SER A 955 8.71 -7.50 -17.06
C SER A 955 9.30 -6.59 -18.13
N ARG A 956 8.67 -6.48 -19.30
CA ARG A 956 9.13 -5.55 -20.36
C ARG A 956 9.32 -4.10 -19.87
N PRO A 957 8.37 -3.46 -19.14
CA PRO A 957 8.58 -2.11 -18.61
C PRO A 957 9.69 -2.02 -17.55
N ARG A 958 9.86 -3.06 -16.70
CA ARG A 958 10.93 -3.08 -15.68
C ARG A 958 12.31 -3.23 -16.30
N ALA A 959 12.45 -4.05 -17.34
CA ALA A 959 13.68 -4.15 -18.12
C ALA A 959 14.03 -2.81 -18.79
N LEU A 960 13.04 -2.06 -19.28
CA LEU A 960 13.26 -0.72 -19.83
C LEU A 960 13.74 0.27 -18.76
N ARG A 961 13.15 0.25 -17.55
CA ARG A 961 13.61 1.05 -16.41
C ARG A 961 15.03 0.69 -15.99
N TYR A 962 15.38 -0.60 -15.99
CA TYR A 962 16.74 -1.07 -15.73
C TYR A 962 17.74 -0.48 -16.74
N LEU A 963 17.41 -0.54 -18.05
CA LEU A 963 18.23 0.07 -19.10
C LEU A 963 18.36 1.59 -18.93
N SER A 964 17.27 2.29 -18.57
CA SER A 964 17.28 3.73 -18.29
C SER A 964 18.28 4.10 -17.18
N ILE A 965 18.33 3.31 -16.10
CA ILE A 965 19.28 3.53 -14.99
C ILE A 965 20.71 3.24 -15.45
N GLN A 966 20.94 2.07 -16.06
CA GLN A 966 22.26 1.59 -16.49
C GLN A 966 22.88 2.46 -17.57
N TRP A 967 22.06 3.05 -18.44
CA TRP A 967 22.52 3.89 -19.54
C TRP A 967 22.42 5.38 -19.23
N GLY A 968 21.81 5.77 -18.11
CA GLY A 968 21.63 7.17 -17.73
C GLY A 968 20.70 7.94 -18.68
N ILE A 969 19.75 7.26 -19.33
CA ILE A 969 18.81 7.86 -20.28
C ILE A 969 17.48 8.12 -19.57
N ASP A 970 17.03 9.37 -19.59
CA ASP A 970 15.73 9.76 -19.04
C ASP A 970 14.59 9.13 -19.85
N LEU A 971 13.59 8.55 -19.18
CA LEU A 971 12.45 7.88 -19.82
C LEU A 971 11.62 8.83 -20.70
N SER A 972 11.64 10.14 -20.45
CA SER A 972 11.02 11.13 -21.34
C SER A 972 11.68 11.21 -22.72
N LYS A 973 12.90 10.67 -22.89
CA LYS A 973 13.63 10.57 -24.15
C LYS A 973 13.52 9.19 -24.79
N VAL A 974 12.54 8.40 -24.36
CA VAL A 974 12.27 7.06 -24.89
C VAL A 974 10.98 7.08 -25.69
N ALA A 975 11.01 6.44 -26.86
CA ALA A 975 9.84 6.15 -27.69
C ALA A 975 9.57 4.64 -27.66
N VAL A 976 8.34 4.22 -27.36
CA VAL A 976 7.95 2.80 -27.35
C VAL A 976 6.92 2.55 -28.44
N LEU A 977 7.21 1.65 -29.37
CA LEU A 977 6.29 1.23 -30.42
C LEU A 977 5.58 -0.04 -29.95
N VAL A 978 4.25 -0.02 -29.94
CA VAL A 978 3.39 -1.13 -29.51
C VAL A 978 2.32 -1.41 -30.55
N GLY A 979 1.79 -2.63 -30.57
CA GLY A 979 0.62 -2.95 -31.40
C GLY A 979 -0.69 -2.38 -30.84
N ASP A 980 -1.72 -2.31 -31.68
CA ASP A 980 -3.13 -2.07 -31.32
C ASP A 980 -3.80 -3.26 -30.61
N LYS A 981 -3.16 -4.43 -30.68
CA LYS A 981 -3.41 -5.67 -29.94
C LYS A 981 -2.07 -6.32 -29.59
N GLY A 982 -2.02 -7.17 -28.58
CA GLY A 982 -0.80 -7.86 -28.22
C GLY A 982 -0.91 -8.79 -27.02
N ASP A 983 0.22 -9.03 -26.39
CA ASP A 983 0.30 -9.91 -25.22
C ASP A 983 -0.35 -9.28 -23.98
N THR A 984 -0.59 -10.08 -22.94
CA THR A 984 -1.31 -9.63 -21.75
C THR A 984 -0.62 -8.50 -20.98
N ASP A 985 0.69 -8.31 -21.15
CA ASP A 985 1.46 -7.23 -20.53
C ASP A 985 1.48 -5.93 -21.35
N ARG A 986 0.85 -5.91 -22.53
CA ARG A 986 0.77 -4.74 -23.42
C ARG A 986 0.26 -3.49 -22.71
N GLU A 987 -0.80 -3.62 -21.90
CA GLU A 987 -1.37 -2.48 -21.18
C GLU A 987 -0.37 -1.80 -20.23
N ARG A 988 0.68 -2.50 -19.78
CA ARG A 988 1.73 -1.97 -18.91
C ARG A 988 2.80 -1.19 -19.68
N LEU A 989 2.85 -1.33 -21.01
CA LEU A 989 3.76 -0.61 -21.89
C LEU A 989 3.16 0.69 -22.42
N LEU A 990 1.83 0.86 -22.32
CA LEU A 990 1.14 2.07 -22.78
C LEU A 990 1.45 3.33 -21.94
N PRO A 991 1.33 3.28 -20.60
CA PRO A 991 1.50 4.45 -19.74
C PRO A 991 2.96 4.63 -19.29
N GLY A 992 3.36 5.89 -19.05
CA GLY A 992 4.71 6.25 -18.58
C GLY A 992 5.12 7.65 -19.03
N LEU A 993 6.36 8.02 -18.72
CA LEU A 993 6.98 9.24 -19.25
C LEU A 993 7.39 9.12 -20.72
N HIS A 994 7.65 7.89 -21.19
CA HIS A 994 7.99 7.64 -22.58
C HIS A 994 6.83 7.96 -23.51
N LYS A 995 7.15 8.25 -24.76
CA LYS A 995 6.15 8.45 -25.81
C LYS A 995 5.78 7.11 -26.42
N THR A 996 4.51 6.73 -26.36
CA THR A 996 3.99 5.47 -26.89
C THR A 996 3.36 5.69 -28.26
N LEU A 997 3.80 4.92 -29.26
CA LEU A 997 3.26 4.91 -30.62
C LEU A 997 2.53 3.58 -30.86
N VAL A 998 1.21 3.65 -31.07
CA VAL A 998 0.37 2.47 -31.32
C VAL A 998 0.26 2.22 -32.82
N LEU A 999 0.70 1.04 -33.25
CA LEU A 999 0.71 0.57 -34.64
C LEU A 999 -0.52 -0.32 -34.91
N PRO A 1000 -1.42 0.07 -35.81
CA PRO A 1000 -2.61 -0.72 -36.13
C PRO A 1000 -2.28 -1.97 -36.96
N GLY A 1001 -3.05 -3.04 -36.76
CA GLY A 1001 -3.10 -4.18 -37.67
C GLY A 1001 -1.88 -5.12 -37.65
N LEU A 1002 -1.03 -5.05 -36.63
CA LEU A 1002 0.13 -5.95 -36.51
C LEU A 1002 -0.28 -7.39 -36.24
N VAL A 1003 -1.27 -7.61 -35.38
CA VAL A 1003 -1.81 -8.94 -35.06
C VAL A 1003 -3.33 -8.97 -35.23
N SER A 1004 -3.87 -10.13 -35.62
CA SER A 1004 -5.31 -10.29 -35.88
C SER A 1004 -6.13 -10.33 -34.58
N HIS A 1005 -5.67 -11.13 -33.61
CA HIS A 1005 -6.15 -11.18 -32.23
C HIS A 1005 -4.96 -11.24 -31.28
N GLY A 1006 -5.06 -10.56 -30.14
CA GLY A 1006 -4.05 -10.58 -29.08
C GLY A 1006 -4.39 -11.56 -27.96
N SER A 1007 -3.56 -11.59 -26.92
CA SER A 1007 -3.73 -12.49 -25.78
C SER A 1007 -4.57 -11.88 -24.64
N GLU A 1008 -5.12 -10.69 -24.83
CA GLU A 1008 -5.79 -9.92 -23.77
C GLU A 1008 -7.08 -10.59 -23.26
N GLU A 1009 -7.68 -11.53 -24.00
CA GLU A 1009 -8.86 -12.28 -23.55
C GLU A 1009 -8.59 -13.14 -22.29
N LEU A 1010 -7.33 -13.53 -22.07
CA LEU A 1010 -6.90 -14.28 -20.89
C LEU A 1010 -6.32 -13.40 -19.78
N LEU A 1011 -6.43 -12.08 -19.87
CA LEU A 1011 -5.84 -11.19 -18.86
C LEU A 1011 -6.68 -11.13 -17.56
N ARG A 1012 -7.95 -10.72 -17.64
CA ARG A 1012 -8.77 -10.40 -16.45
C ARG A 1012 -10.06 -11.19 -16.37
N ASP A 1013 -10.45 -11.53 -15.13
CA ASP A 1013 -11.75 -12.11 -14.82
C ASP A 1013 -12.90 -11.09 -14.97
N GLU A 1014 -14.16 -11.56 -14.97
CA GLU A 1014 -15.35 -10.70 -15.16
C GLU A 1014 -15.50 -9.64 -14.06
N ASP A 1015 -15.05 -9.95 -12.83
CA ASP A 1015 -15.06 -9.06 -11.67
C ASP A 1015 -13.79 -8.16 -11.60
N GLY A 1016 -12.92 -8.21 -12.61
CA GLY A 1016 -11.67 -7.45 -12.67
C GLY A 1016 -11.86 -5.95 -12.94
N PHE A 1017 -10.78 -5.17 -12.81
CA PHE A 1017 -10.78 -3.75 -13.18
C PHE A 1017 -10.64 -3.55 -14.69
N LEU A 1018 -10.95 -2.37 -15.20
CA LEU A 1018 -10.95 -2.09 -16.64
C LEU A 1018 -9.58 -1.54 -17.09
N THR A 1019 -9.29 -1.60 -18.40
CA THR A 1019 -8.05 -1.03 -18.96
C THR A 1019 -7.93 0.48 -18.72
N GLU A 1020 -9.06 1.20 -18.68
CA GLU A 1020 -9.10 2.63 -18.32
C GLU A 1020 -8.63 2.91 -16.88
N ASP A 1021 -8.65 1.92 -16.00
CA ASP A 1021 -8.12 2.03 -14.62
C ASP A 1021 -6.58 1.88 -14.58
N VAL A 1022 -5.96 1.55 -15.71
CA VAL A 1022 -4.50 1.37 -15.86
C VAL A 1022 -3.90 2.45 -16.74
N VAL A 1023 -4.62 2.88 -17.78
CA VAL A 1023 -4.09 3.76 -18.82
C VAL A 1023 -5.11 4.85 -19.16
N ALA A 1024 -4.66 6.10 -19.09
CA ALA A 1024 -5.40 7.24 -19.60
C ALA A 1024 -5.19 7.31 -21.11
N MET A 1025 -6.13 6.77 -21.89
CA MET A 1025 -6.03 6.70 -23.36
C MET A 1025 -6.03 8.08 -24.04
N ASP A 1026 -6.46 9.13 -23.34
CA ASP A 1026 -6.39 10.53 -23.72
C ASP A 1026 -5.04 11.20 -23.38
N SER A 1027 -4.07 10.42 -22.86
CA SER A 1027 -2.73 10.92 -22.53
C SER A 1027 -2.02 11.50 -23.76
N PRO A 1028 -1.38 12.68 -23.64
CA PRO A 1028 -0.60 13.27 -24.73
C PRO A 1028 0.64 12.43 -25.11
N ASN A 1029 1.06 11.51 -24.24
CA ASN A 1029 2.18 10.61 -24.50
C ASN A 1029 1.78 9.41 -25.37
N ILE A 1030 0.48 9.15 -25.60
CA ILE A 1030 0.00 8.02 -26.39
C ILE A 1030 -0.53 8.53 -27.73
N VAL A 1031 0.06 8.06 -28.83
CA VAL A 1031 -0.34 8.43 -30.19
C VAL A 1031 -0.64 7.18 -31.00
N THR A 1032 -1.81 7.11 -31.61
CA THR A 1032 -2.16 6.04 -32.55
C THR A 1032 -1.85 6.50 -33.96
N LEU A 1033 -1.02 5.74 -34.69
CA LEU A 1033 -0.66 6.05 -36.07
C LEU A 1033 -1.75 5.54 -37.04
N ALA A 1034 -2.00 6.27 -38.13
CA ALA A 1034 -2.78 5.75 -39.25
C ALA A 1034 -1.96 4.73 -40.06
N GLU A 1035 -2.62 3.78 -40.75
CA GLU A 1035 -2.00 2.63 -41.45
C GLU A 1035 -0.87 3.01 -42.44
N ASP A 1036 -0.87 4.24 -42.95
CA ASP A 1036 0.08 4.78 -43.94
C ASP A 1036 0.89 6.00 -43.45
N GLN A 1037 0.77 6.41 -42.19
CA GLN A 1037 1.50 7.56 -41.67
C GLN A 1037 2.93 7.17 -41.32
N ALA A 1038 3.91 7.84 -41.92
CA ALA A 1038 5.32 7.54 -41.66
C ALA A 1038 5.68 7.87 -40.20
N ALA A 1039 5.94 6.84 -39.38
CA ALA A 1039 6.48 7.02 -38.02
C ALA A 1039 7.75 7.88 -38.00
N ALA A 1040 8.46 7.96 -39.14
CA ALA A 1040 9.62 8.81 -39.35
C ALA A 1040 9.40 10.30 -39.01
N ASP A 1041 8.20 10.84 -39.21
CA ASP A 1041 7.93 12.25 -38.90
C ASP A 1041 7.71 12.49 -37.40
N ILE A 1042 7.20 11.50 -36.67
CA ILE A 1042 7.02 11.58 -35.20
C ILE A 1042 8.33 11.23 -34.47
N LEU A 1043 9.11 10.30 -35.02
CA LEU A 1043 10.44 9.93 -34.52
C LEU A 1043 11.49 11.02 -34.75
N LYS A 1044 11.29 11.95 -35.70
CA LYS A 1044 12.09 13.18 -35.84
C LYS A 1044 11.82 14.24 -34.77
N ALA A 1045 10.67 14.16 -34.08
CA ALA A 1045 10.25 15.12 -33.06
C ALA A 1045 10.60 14.67 -31.62
N ILE A 1046 11.18 13.48 -31.48
CA ILE A 1046 11.74 12.91 -30.24
C ILE A 1046 13.25 13.05 -30.32
#